data_AF-A0A7S0ZHU4-F1
#
_entry.id   AF-A0A7S0ZHU4-F1
#
_cell.length_a   1.000
_cell.length_b   1.000
_cell.length_c   1.000
_cell.angle_alpha   90.00
_cell.angle_beta   90.00
_cell.angle_gamma   90.00
#
_symmetry.space_group_name_H-M   'P 1'
#
loop_
_entity.id
_entity.type
_entity.pdbx_description
1 polymer ?
#
loop_
_entity_poly.entity_id
_entity_poly.type
_entity_poly.pdbx_seq_one_letter_code
_entity_poly.pdbx_strand_id
1 'polypeptide(L)'
;MAEYDLMISKSIDYGRNEAVLDFAAFLISQCVVELRLLAAAELSSTLDVLTKIASRDESRTLPSAPNGLKALVEQARMKLSETGNPGSDNSIGMKELRSVSSDPRGTHESVAYMLEQWTFMYEMSRSAHSVPDNVVSVYVSQGHIMMSSEEGRERFIRVALEIIGQAFQLMSSNPEMNAFESIRSVVPVSTTSGLDYRMNLPDVIQGSGGLAGIVDSSSAYAVVDAFSKLISAVLRIESNQTLAEEILYGVLSVVVQSVNRASRISSKGKVSAVDYRLHFRLLSDLLRDLAPRMDEKSEVGLNTNNIQVLGLFANVLYFLQPKQVPGFAFAWVELLAHRHFLPRILTTRHEHGWSVFHKLLISLLSFLAPHLRASTLPDSVRTLYKGALRVLLVLLHDFPEFLCDFHFSLCDEIPTNCIQLRNLVLSAFPRSMRLPDPFLPDLKVDTLPEMSTTPRVLSKYTGSLTFNNIKGVVDSYLKSRTPASISAELIPRLMFTETGTSASSNGGRYNIPAMNALVFYVGQLAISQTQNGSGSPITLTSHMELFRNLASDLDPEGRYYFVNAVANQLRFPNNHTHYFSVLLLYLFADAKKEIVQEQIIRVLMERLIANRPHPWGLLITFIELIKNPRYNFWSHGFVRCVPEIQRLFETVARSCKMDSI
;
A
#
# COMPACT_ATOMS: atom_id res chain seq x y z
N MET A 1 -20.71 12.37 6.70
CA MET A 1 -20.06 13.44 7.50
C MET A 1 -21.07 14.28 8.28
N ALA A 2 -22.11 14.85 7.66
CA ALA A 2 -23.12 15.65 8.39
C ALA A 2 -23.79 14.94 9.59
N GLU A 3 -24.15 13.65 9.47
CA GLU A 3 -24.69 12.88 10.62
C GLU A 3 -23.66 12.66 11.74
N TYR A 4 -22.38 12.55 11.37
CA TYR A 4 -21.28 12.37 12.31
C TYR A 4 -20.93 13.67 13.05
N ASP A 5 -20.95 14.81 12.34
CA ASP A 5 -20.86 16.16 12.91
C ASP A 5 -22.01 16.43 13.89
N LEU A 6 -23.23 16.03 13.55
CA LEU A 6 -24.39 16.16 14.44
C LEU A 6 -24.30 15.25 15.68
N MET A 7 -23.71 14.06 15.53
CA MET A 7 -23.49 13.14 16.65
C MET A 7 -22.47 13.72 17.63
N ILE A 8 -21.32 14.18 17.14
CA ILE A 8 -20.26 14.77 17.97
C ILE A 8 -20.79 16.03 18.67
N SER A 9 -21.42 16.96 17.94
CA SER A 9 -21.97 18.19 18.52
C SER A 9 -23.00 17.94 19.63
N LYS A 10 -23.85 16.90 19.51
CA LYS A 10 -24.76 16.48 20.58
C LYS A 10 -24.02 15.84 21.75
N SER A 11 -23.00 15.03 21.49
CA SER A 11 -22.23 14.32 22.52
C SER A 11 -21.30 15.22 23.35
N ILE A 12 -20.98 16.43 22.88
CA ILE A 12 -20.26 17.46 23.66
C ILE A 12 -21.09 17.92 24.89
N ASP A 13 -22.43 17.78 24.84
CA ASP A 13 -23.37 18.13 25.92
C ASP A 13 -23.06 19.50 26.57
N TYR A 14 -22.94 20.54 25.74
CA TYR A 14 -22.61 21.91 26.16
C TYR A 14 -21.32 22.05 26.98
N GLY A 15 -20.38 21.12 26.85
CA GLY A 15 -19.09 21.13 27.54
C GLY A 15 -19.10 20.40 28.89
N ARG A 16 -20.16 19.63 29.20
CA ARG A 16 -20.21 18.74 30.38
C ARG A 16 -19.41 17.46 30.20
N ASN A 17 -19.19 17.04 28.95
CA ASN A 17 -18.41 15.86 28.62
C ASN A 17 -17.00 16.26 28.14
N GLU A 18 -16.06 16.36 29.09
CA GLU A 18 -14.69 16.81 28.82
C GLU A 18 -13.96 15.90 27.82
N ALA A 19 -14.13 14.58 27.90
CA ALA A 19 -13.48 13.65 26.96
C ALA A 19 -13.92 13.85 25.50
N VAL A 20 -15.21 14.16 25.28
CA VAL A 20 -15.73 14.43 23.93
C VAL A 20 -15.36 15.83 23.47
N LEU A 21 -15.26 16.80 24.39
CA LEU A 21 -14.77 18.15 24.11
C LEU A 21 -13.29 18.12 23.65
N ASP A 22 -12.45 17.39 24.37
CA ASP A 22 -11.03 17.16 24.04
C ASP A 22 -10.89 16.50 22.67
N PHE A 23 -11.67 15.44 22.43
CA PHE A 23 -11.67 14.73 21.16
C PHE A 23 -12.12 15.62 20.00
N ALA A 24 -13.19 16.40 20.18
CA ALA A 24 -13.69 17.32 19.14
C ALA A 24 -12.67 18.43 18.82
N ALA A 25 -12.02 18.98 19.85
CA ALA A 25 -10.96 19.98 19.67
C ALA A 25 -9.73 19.38 18.96
N PHE A 26 -9.32 18.17 19.34
CA PHE A 26 -8.23 17.44 18.68
C PHE A 26 -8.56 17.16 17.21
N LEU A 27 -9.78 16.72 16.93
CA LEU A 27 -10.24 16.42 15.58
C LEU A 27 -10.24 17.67 14.70
N ILE A 28 -10.60 18.83 15.22
CA ILE A 28 -10.51 20.10 14.46
C ILE A 28 -9.06 20.55 14.30
N SER A 29 -8.22 20.45 15.35
CA SER A 29 -6.79 20.78 15.24
C SER A 29 -6.12 19.97 14.13
N GLN A 30 -6.29 18.65 14.18
CA GLN A 30 -5.62 17.74 13.25
C GLN A 30 -6.28 17.76 11.88
N CYS A 31 -7.60 17.59 11.78
CA CYS A 31 -8.25 17.38 10.49
C CYS A 31 -8.58 18.68 9.75
N VAL A 32 -8.80 19.81 10.45
CA VAL A 32 -9.17 21.09 9.82
C VAL A 32 -7.99 22.07 9.80
N VAL A 33 -7.21 22.13 10.89
CA VAL A 33 -6.13 23.11 11.02
C VAL A 33 -4.81 22.63 10.43
N GLU A 34 -4.30 21.48 10.88
CA GLU A 34 -2.96 20.96 10.54
C GLU A 34 -2.95 20.13 9.25
N LEU A 35 -3.69 19.02 9.20
CA LEU A 35 -3.66 18.06 8.09
C LEU A 35 -4.63 18.41 6.94
N ARG A 36 -5.55 19.36 7.15
CA ARG A 36 -6.55 19.84 6.17
C ARG A 36 -7.30 18.73 5.43
N LEU A 37 -7.61 17.64 6.14
CA LEU A 37 -8.36 16.49 5.64
C LEU A 37 -9.86 16.74 5.55
N LEU A 38 -10.37 17.79 6.18
CA LEU A 38 -11.79 18.15 6.18
C LEU A 38 -11.95 19.67 5.95
N ALA A 39 -12.95 20.06 5.17
CA ALA A 39 -13.33 21.46 5.07
C ALA A 39 -14.04 21.88 6.37
N ALA A 40 -13.81 23.10 6.84
CA ALA A 40 -14.43 23.60 8.08
C ALA A 40 -15.98 23.54 8.01
N ALA A 41 -16.56 23.64 6.82
CA ALA A 41 -18.01 23.51 6.59
C ALA A 41 -18.57 22.11 6.90
N GLU A 42 -17.76 21.05 6.80
CA GLU A 42 -18.16 19.66 7.05
C GLU A 42 -18.32 19.33 8.55
N LEU A 43 -17.82 20.21 9.43
CA LEU A 43 -17.92 20.13 10.89
C LEU A 43 -18.55 21.39 11.51
N SER A 44 -19.44 22.04 10.76
CA SER A 44 -20.03 23.33 11.15
C SER A 44 -20.81 23.26 12.47
N SER A 45 -21.54 22.17 12.73
CA SER A 45 -22.32 21.99 13.97
C SER A 45 -21.40 21.85 15.19
N THR A 46 -20.32 21.08 15.05
CA THR A 46 -19.31 20.90 16.09
C THR A 46 -18.55 22.21 16.35
N LEU A 47 -18.17 22.93 15.30
CA LEU A 47 -17.51 24.24 15.41
C LEU A 47 -18.39 25.28 16.11
N ASP A 48 -19.70 25.31 15.86
CA ASP A 48 -20.61 26.24 16.50
C ASP A 48 -20.80 25.96 17.99
N VAL A 49 -20.86 24.68 18.40
CA VAL A 49 -20.92 24.30 19.81
C VAL A 49 -19.62 24.68 20.52
N LEU A 50 -18.46 24.40 19.91
CA LEU A 50 -17.16 24.79 20.47
C LEU A 50 -17.00 26.31 20.55
N THR A 51 -17.52 27.07 19.58
CA THR A 51 -17.49 28.54 19.61
C THR A 51 -18.31 29.08 20.78
N LYS A 52 -19.51 28.52 21.02
CA LYS A 52 -20.36 28.91 22.16
C LYS A 52 -19.70 28.61 23.50
N ILE A 53 -18.98 27.49 23.60
CA ILE A 53 -18.23 27.11 24.81
C ILE A 53 -17.02 28.03 24.99
N ALA A 54 -16.24 28.28 23.94
CA ALA A 54 -15.10 29.20 23.96
C ALA A 54 -15.48 30.64 24.31
N SER A 55 -16.68 31.09 23.93
CA SER A 55 -17.20 32.42 24.29
C SER A 55 -17.71 32.54 25.73
N ARG A 56 -17.99 31.41 26.40
CA ARG A 56 -18.54 31.38 27.76
C ARG A 56 -17.48 31.27 28.84
N ASP A 57 -16.31 30.73 28.51
CA ASP A 57 -15.28 30.39 29.49
C ASP A 57 -13.89 30.67 28.89
N GLU A 58 -13.35 31.86 29.16
CA GLU A 58 -12.08 32.35 28.58
C GLU A 58 -10.84 31.63 29.15
N SER A 59 -11.01 30.82 30.20
CA SER A 59 -9.92 30.19 30.94
C SER A 59 -9.58 28.75 30.52
N ARG A 60 -10.43 28.10 29.72
CA ARG A 60 -10.26 26.68 29.36
C ARG A 60 -9.17 26.47 28.31
N THR A 61 -7.99 26.10 28.78
CA THR A 61 -6.91 25.55 27.96
C THR A 61 -7.00 24.02 27.96
N LEU A 62 -7.05 23.43 26.77
CA LEU A 62 -7.15 21.98 26.58
C LEU A 62 -5.75 21.38 26.44
N PRO A 63 -5.42 20.25 27.11
CA PRO A 63 -4.06 19.69 27.09
C PRO A 63 -3.56 19.27 25.71
N SER A 64 -4.48 18.97 24.79
CA SER A 64 -4.18 18.39 23.47
C SER A 64 -4.35 19.36 22.30
N ALA A 65 -4.75 20.62 22.54
CA ALA A 65 -4.95 21.62 21.50
C ALA A 65 -3.75 22.60 21.46
N PRO A 66 -3.04 22.75 20.32
CA PRO A 66 -1.78 23.51 20.24
C PRO A 66 -1.87 24.98 20.68
N ASN A 67 -3.07 25.59 20.66
CA ASN A 67 -3.27 27.03 20.90
C ASN A 67 -4.44 27.37 21.86
N GLY A 68 -4.97 26.42 22.62
CA GLY A 68 -6.19 26.62 23.43
C GLY A 68 -7.47 26.73 22.58
N LEU A 69 -8.64 26.59 23.19
CA LEU A 69 -9.90 26.37 22.45
C LEU A 69 -10.32 27.59 21.61
N LYS A 70 -10.15 28.81 22.13
CA LYS A 70 -10.56 30.06 21.47
C LYS A 70 -9.76 30.32 20.18
N ALA A 71 -8.43 30.22 20.25
CA ALA A 71 -7.57 30.43 19.09
C ALA A 71 -7.76 29.33 18.01
N LEU A 72 -8.00 28.08 18.43
CA LEU A 72 -8.29 26.98 17.51
C LEU A 72 -9.60 27.19 16.75
N VAL A 73 -10.65 27.67 17.44
CA VAL A 73 -11.94 28.01 16.80
C VAL A 73 -11.79 29.20 15.84
N GLU A 74 -11.04 30.24 16.21
CA GLU A 74 -10.77 31.37 15.32
C GLU A 74 -9.98 30.97 14.07
N GLN A 75 -8.94 30.15 14.22
CA GLN A 75 -8.17 29.60 13.09
C GLN A 75 -9.05 28.73 12.17
N ALA A 76 -9.96 27.93 12.73
CA ALA A 76 -10.90 27.14 11.94
C ALA A 76 -11.94 28.01 11.22
N ARG A 77 -12.39 29.13 11.84
CA ARG A 77 -13.36 30.06 11.23
C ARG A 77 -12.77 30.93 10.12
N MET A 78 -11.52 31.39 10.24
CA MET A 78 -10.86 32.09 9.13
C MET A 78 -10.82 31.23 7.85
N LYS A 79 -10.70 29.91 8.01
CA LYS A 79 -10.77 28.96 6.89
C LYS A 79 -12.19 28.71 6.37
N LEU A 80 -13.22 28.96 7.19
CA LEU A 80 -14.63 28.88 6.78
C LEU A 80 -15.02 30.07 5.88
N SER A 81 -14.45 31.26 6.13
CA SER A 81 -14.66 32.45 5.28
C SER A 81 -14.00 32.37 3.90
N GLU A 82 -13.00 31.51 3.71
CA GLU A 82 -12.41 31.25 2.38
C GLU A 82 -13.33 30.39 1.49
N THR A 83 -14.34 29.70 2.06
CA THR A 83 -15.20 28.72 1.37
C THR A 83 -16.62 29.22 1.02
N GLY A 84 -16.87 30.53 1.07
CA GLY A 84 -18.20 31.11 0.88
C GLY A 84 -18.69 31.18 -0.59
N ASN A 85 -19.02 30.05 -1.22
CA ASN A 85 -20.06 29.99 -2.28
C ASN A 85 -20.55 28.53 -2.47
N PRO A 86 -21.78 28.17 -2.06
CA PRO A 86 -22.23 26.78 -2.05
C PRO A 86 -22.96 26.45 -3.35
N GLY A 87 -22.25 25.82 -4.27
CA GLY A 87 -22.82 25.20 -5.46
C GLY A 87 -21.73 24.46 -6.22
N SER A 88 -21.75 23.13 -6.11
CA SER A 88 -20.77 22.17 -6.66
C SER A 88 -19.34 22.29 -6.13
N ASP A 89 -19.04 21.67 -4.99
CA ASP A 89 -17.71 21.09 -4.74
C ASP A 89 -17.72 20.17 -3.51
N ASN A 90 -17.89 18.88 -3.74
CA ASN A 90 -17.32 17.86 -2.84
C ASN A 90 -15.83 17.73 -3.19
N SER A 91 -15.03 18.70 -2.77
CA SER A 91 -13.58 18.69 -2.93
C SER A 91 -12.91 19.02 -1.60
N ILE A 92 -12.55 17.98 -0.85
CA ILE A 92 -11.47 18.11 0.13
C ILE A 92 -10.17 18.23 -0.69
N GLY A 93 -9.75 19.47 -0.91
CA GLY A 93 -8.37 19.91 -0.67
C GLY A 93 -7.25 19.49 -1.62
N MET A 94 -7.50 19.15 -2.88
CA MET A 94 -6.54 19.49 -3.94
C MET A 94 -6.67 20.99 -4.12
N LYS A 95 -5.74 21.78 -3.57
CA LYS A 95 -5.55 23.16 -3.99
C LYS A 95 -5.37 23.07 -5.50
N GLU A 96 -6.38 23.52 -6.26
CA GLU A 96 -6.26 23.57 -7.71
C GLU A 96 -4.97 24.34 -8.01
N LEU A 97 -4.17 23.83 -8.96
CA LEU A 97 -3.26 24.70 -9.67
C LEU A 97 -4.12 25.86 -10.15
N ARG A 98 -4.04 27.01 -9.45
CA ARG A 98 -4.63 28.24 -9.95
C ARG A 98 -4.24 28.31 -11.42
N SER A 99 -5.25 28.41 -12.27
CA SER A 99 -5.09 28.49 -13.72
C SER A 99 -3.97 29.48 -14.06
N VAL A 100 -3.29 29.26 -15.19
CA VAL A 100 -2.26 30.13 -15.80
C VAL A 100 -2.58 31.64 -15.70
N SER A 101 -3.86 32.01 -15.50
CA SER A 101 -4.36 33.37 -15.27
C SER A 101 -4.14 33.99 -13.88
N SER A 102 -3.64 33.27 -12.86
CA SER A 102 -3.42 33.85 -11.51
C SER A 102 -1.96 34.17 -11.18
N ASP A 103 -1.01 33.77 -12.01
CA ASP A 103 0.40 33.97 -11.68
C ASP A 103 0.83 35.41 -11.97
N PRO A 104 1.70 36.00 -11.13
CA PRO A 104 2.25 37.32 -11.40
C PRO A 104 2.89 37.37 -12.79
N ARG A 105 2.72 38.48 -13.52
CA ARG A 105 3.32 38.67 -14.85
C ARG A 105 4.84 38.49 -14.78
N GLY A 106 5.44 37.79 -15.73
CA GLY A 106 6.88 37.52 -15.75
C GLY A 106 7.32 36.27 -14.98
N THR A 107 6.40 35.56 -14.31
CA THR A 107 6.73 34.36 -13.53
C THR A 107 7.24 33.23 -14.44
N HIS A 108 6.57 32.94 -15.55
CA HIS A 108 6.96 31.84 -16.45
C HIS A 108 8.33 32.09 -17.09
N GLU A 109 8.60 33.34 -17.49
CA GLU A 109 9.87 33.79 -18.06
C GLU A 109 11.00 33.68 -17.04
N SER A 110 10.75 34.08 -15.79
CA SER A 110 11.73 34.00 -14.71
C SER A 110 12.08 32.54 -14.36
N VAL A 111 11.08 31.65 -14.30
CA VAL A 111 11.32 30.21 -14.05
C VAL A 111 12.05 29.56 -15.21
N ALA A 112 11.65 29.85 -16.46
CA ALA A 112 12.33 29.33 -17.64
C ALA A 112 13.81 29.72 -17.65
N TYR A 113 14.12 30.99 -17.36
CA TYR A 113 15.49 31.47 -17.24
C TYR A 113 16.27 30.75 -16.15
N MET A 114 15.70 30.63 -14.95
CA MET A 114 16.35 29.92 -13.84
C MET A 114 16.61 28.44 -14.18
N LEU A 115 15.63 27.75 -14.77
CA LEU A 115 15.79 26.37 -15.23
C LEU A 115 16.89 26.23 -16.29
N GLU A 116 16.96 27.15 -17.25
CA GLU A 116 18.00 27.16 -18.28
C GLU A 116 19.40 27.33 -17.66
N GLN A 117 19.56 28.31 -16.77
CA GLN A 117 20.83 28.56 -16.07
C GLN A 117 21.25 27.35 -15.22
N TRP A 118 20.31 26.76 -14.47
CA TRP A 118 20.60 25.58 -13.68
C TRP A 118 20.99 24.38 -14.55
N THR A 119 20.25 24.14 -15.64
CA THR A 119 20.55 23.07 -16.58
C THR A 119 21.95 23.25 -17.17
N PHE A 120 22.32 24.48 -17.52
CA PHE A 120 23.67 24.80 -18.00
C PHE A 120 24.75 24.49 -16.94
N MET A 121 24.58 24.98 -15.71
CA MET A 121 25.53 24.73 -14.62
C MET A 121 25.68 23.23 -14.30
N TYR A 122 24.57 22.49 -14.32
CA TYR A 122 24.57 21.05 -14.10
C TYR A 122 25.29 20.30 -15.23
N GLU A 123 25.00 20.63 -16.49
CA GLU A 123 25.65 20.03 -17.66
C GLU A 123 27.17 20.28 -17.66
N MET A 124 27.60 21.50 -17.31
CA MET A 124 29.02 21.85 -17.16
C MET A 124 29.70 21.08 -16.02
N SER A 125 28.94 20.71 -14.99
CA SER A 125 29.43 19.97 -13.81
C SER A 125 29.26 18.46 -13.92
N ARG A 126 28.93 17.91 -15.11
CA ARG A 126 28.65 16.46 -15.28
C ARG A 126 29.81 15.56 -14.91
N SER A 127 31.06 16.00 -15.09
CA SER A 127 32.24 15.25 -14.67
C SER A 127 32.27 15.02 -13.15
N ALA A 128 31.83 16.02 -12.37
CA ALA A 128 31.78 15.98 -10.91
C ALA A 128 30.49 15.37 -10.34
N HIS A 129 29.50 15.04 -11.19
CA HIS A 129 28.19 14.48 -10.81
C HIS A 129 27.42 15.29 -9.73
N SER A 130 27.88 16.49 -9.41
CA SER A 130 27.35 17.38 -8.39
C SER A 130 27.82 18.81 -8.64
N VAL A 131 26.93 19.77 -8.38
CA VAL A 131 27.29 21.20 -8.40
C VAL A 131 27.80 21.57 -7.00
N PRO A 132 28.95 22.29 -6.88
CA PRO A 132 29.50 22.72 -5.59
C PRO A 132 28.52 23.55 -4.73
N ASP A 133 28.51 23.34 -3.42
CA ASP A 133 27.50 23.92 -2.51
C ASP A 133 27.52 25.45 -2.48
N ASN A 134 28.70 26.07 -2.65
CA ASN A 134 28.83 27.52 -2.78
C ASN A 134 28.10 28.07 -4.02
N VAL A 135 28.18 27.36 -5.16
CA VAL A 135 27.50 27.75 -6.40
C VAL A 135 25.99 27.61 -6.25
N VAL A 136 25.53 26.53 -5.62
CA VAL A 136 24.10 26.32 -5.37
C VAL A 136 23.56 27.35 -4.38
N SER A 137 24.30 27.71 -3.33
CA SER A 137 23.90 28.78 -2.40
C SER A 137 23.75 30.12 -3.12
N VAL A 138 24.68 30.48 -4.00
CA VAL A 138 24.56 31.67 -4.85
C VAL A 138 23.33 31.58 -5.75
N TYR A 139 23.10 30.45 -6.43
CA TYR A 139 21.90 30.28 -7.25
C TYR A 139 20.59 30.41 -6.46
N VAL A 140 20.51 29.81 -5.26
CA VAL A 140 19.32 29.90 -4.40
C VAL A 140 19.10 31.33 -3.90
N SER A 141 20.17 32.04 -3.50
CA SER A 141 20.08 33.45 -3.11
C SER A 141 19.65 34.37 -4.25
N GLN A 142 20.07 34.08 -5.49
CA GLN A 142 19.61 34.81 -6.68
C GLN A 142 18.09 34.64 -6.91
N GLY A 143 17.55 33.46 -6.63
CA GLY A 143 16.12 33.16 -6.70
C GLY A 143 15.32 33.46 -5.42
N HIS A 144 15.92 34.13 -4.43
CA HIS A 144 15.33 34.33 -3.10
C HIS A 144 13.95 35.03 -3.14
N ILE A 145 13.75 35.99 -4.04
CA ILE A 145 12.46 36.69 -4.19
C ILE A 145 11.33 35.71 -4.53
N MET A 146 11.64 34.67 -5.31
CA MET A 146 10.67 33.68 -5.74
C MET A 146 10.52 32.51 -4.76
N MET A 147 11.57 32.15 -4.02
CA MET A 147 11.61 30.97 -3.15
C MET A 147 11.46 31.28 -1.65
N SER A 148 11.34 32.56 -1.27
CA SER A 148 11.27 33.01 0.13
C SER A 148 9.98 32.57 0.85
N SER A 149 8.84 32.56 0.16
CA SER A 149 7.56 32.12 0.74
C SER A 149 7.18 30.70 0.31
N GLU A 150 6.38 30.00 1.14
CA GLU A 150 5.82 28.68 0.82
C GLU A 150 5.04 28.70 -0.50
N GLU A 151 4.16 29.70 -0.69
CA GLU A 151 3.41 29.87 -1.95
C GLU A 151 4.33 30.17 -3.14
N GLY A 152 5.44 30.88 -2.92
CA GLY A 152 6.47 31.13 -3.93
C GLY A 152 7.18 29.85 -4.38
N ARG A 153 7.59 29.02 -3.42
CA ARG A 153 8.21 27.70 -3.69
C ARG A 153 7.26 26.77 -4.45
N GLU A 154 6.01 26.65 -3.98
CA GLU A 154 4.98 25.84 -4.64
C GLU A 154 4.76 26.30 -6.09
N ARG A 155 4.65 27.62 -6.32
CA ARG A 155 4.52 28.21 -7.66
C ARG A 155 5.74 27.94 -8.53
N PHE A 156 6.95 28.09 -8.01
CA PHE A 156 8.19 27.79 -8.74
C PHE A 156 8.22 26.33 -9.22
N ILE A 157 7.98 25.39 -8.31
CA ILE A 157 7.99 23.95 -8.63
C ILE A 157 6.92 23.62 -9.67
N ARG A 158 5.71 24.18 -9.50
CA ARG A 158 4.60 23.98 -10.41
C ARG A 158 4.93 24.44 -11.82
N VAL A 159 5.33 25.71 -11.96
CA VAL A 159 5.64 26.30 -13.27
C VAL A 159 6.85 25.60 -13.89
N ALA A 160 7.84 25.21 -13.07
CA ALA A 160 8.97 24.44 -13.54
C ALA A 160 8.54 23.09 -14.13
N LEU A 161 7.69 22.33 -13.43
CA LEU A 161 7.19 21.05 -13.93
C LEU A 161 6.34 21.19 -15.21
N GLU A 162 5.57 22.28 -15.34
CA GLU A 162 4.84 22.57 -16.58
C GLU A 162 5.79 22.84 -17.76
N ILE A 163 6.83 23.66 -17.56
CA ILE A 163 7.84 23.96 -18.59
C ILE A 163 8.62 22.69 -18.96
N ILE A 164 9.08 21.93 -17.97
CA ILE A 164 9.82 20.67 -18.17
C ILE A 164 8.93 19.66 -18.92
N GLY A 165 7.64 19.60 -18.61
CA GLY A 165 6.67 18.75 -19.31
C GLY A 165 6.56 19.08 -20.80
N GLN A 166 6.47 20.36 -21.15
CA GLN A 166 6.39 20.79 -22.54
C GLN A 166 7.73 20.58 -23.27
N ALA A 167 8.85 20.90 -22.62
CA ALA A 167 10.19 20.67 -23.13
C ALA A 167 10.44 19.17 -23.42
N PHE A 168 10.02 18.28 -22.50
CA PHE A 168 10.11 16.83 -22.66
C PHE A 168 9.30 16.32 -23.87
N GLN A 169 8.10 16.84 -24.07
CA GLN A 169 7.26 16.47 -25.23
C GLN A 169 7.88 16.91 -26.55
N LEU A 170 8.46 18.11 -26.59
CA LEU A 170 9.14 18.64 -27.78
C LEU A 170 10.39 17.83 -28.10
N MET A 171 11.24 17.53 -27.11
CA MET A 171 12.44 16.69 -27.31
C MET A 171 12.08 15.24 -27.69
N SER A 172 10.99 14.71 -27.14
CA SER A 172 10.48 13.38 -27.53
C SER A 172 9.99 13.32 -28.98
N SER A 173 9.56 14.46 -29.52
CA SER A 173 9.10 14.59 -30.92
C SER A 173 10.24 14.95 -31.87
N ASN A 174 11.26 15.67 -31.38
CA ASN A 174 12.42 16.15 -32.13
C ASN A 174 13.74 15.71 -31.45
N PRO A 175 14.28 14.52 -31.78
CA PRO A 175 15.46 13.95 -31.12
C PRO A 175 16.76 14.77 -31.28
N GLU A 176 16.83 15.65 -32.29
CA GLU A 176 17.98 16.53 -32.53
C GLU A 176 17.95 17.79 -31.65
N MET A 177 16.81 18.11 -31.04
CA MET A 177 16.64 19.31 -30.23
C MET A 177 17.31 19.12 -28.87
N ASN A 178 18.19 20.04 -28.50
CA ASN A 178 18.85 20.02 -27.20
C ASN A 178 17.98 20.60 -26.08
N ALA A 179 18.36 20.31 -24.84
CA ALA A 179 17.68 20.80 -23.63
C ALA A 179 17.46 22.32 -23.62
N PHE A 180 18.41 23.12 -24.09
CA PHE A 180 18.34 24.59 -24.06
C PHE A 180 17.34 25.13 -25.08
N GLU A 181 17.38 24.63 -26.31
CA GLU A 181 16.40 24.93 -27.35
C GLU A 181 14.99 24.56 -26.92
N SER A 182 14.84 23.42 -26.23
CA SER A 182 13.56 22.97 -25.72
C SER A 182 12.95 23.97 -24.72
N ILE A 183 13.72 24.45 -23.74
CA ILE A 183 13.22 25.40 -22.73
C ILE A 183 12.87 26.74 -23.38
N ARG A 184 13.74 27.25 -24.27
CA ARG A 184 13.52 28.53 -24.98
C ARG A 184 12.32 28.50 -25.93
N SER A 185 12.02 27.34 -26.52
CA SER A 185 10.86 27.18 -27.39
C SER A 185 9.52 27.17 -26.64
N VAL A 186 9.52 26.76 -25.37
CA VAL A 186 8.33 26.72 -24.50
C VAL A 186 7.93 28.13 -24.04
N VAL A 187 8.91 28.96 -23.68
CA VAL A 187 8.70 30.36 -23.30
C VAL A 187 9.54 31.24 -24.22
N PRO A 188 9.02 31.68 -25.38
CA PRO A 188 9.75 32.58 -26.26
C PRO A 188 9.97 33.90 -25.52
N VAL A 189 11.24 34.22 -25.25
CA VAL A 189 11.63 35.49 -24.62
C VAL A 189 11.15 36.61 -25.53
N SER A 190 10.08 37.30 -25.12
CA SER A 190 9.66 38.53 -25.79
C SER A 190 10.75 39.57 -25.56
N THR A 191 11.42 39.99 -26.63
CA THR A 191 12.48 41.01 -26.67
C THR A 191 12.04 42.41 -26.20
N THR A 192 10.93 42.55 -25.47
CA THR A 192 10.31 43.83 -25.13
C THR A 192 9.71 43.83 -23.72
N SER A 193 10.54 43.64 -22.70
CA SER A 193 10.37 44.32 -21.42
C SER A 193 11.65 44.20 -20.62
N GLY A 194 12.33 45.33 -20.43
CA GLY A 194 13.57 45.47 -19.67
C GLY A 194 13.43 44.96 -18.24
N LEU A 195 13.87 43.73 -18.04
CA LEU A 195 14.34 43.23 -16.77
C LEU A 195 15.81 42.91 -16.99
N ASP A 196 16.67 43.87 -16.61
CA ASP A 196 18.11 43.72 -16.44
C ASP A 196 18.41 42.68 -15.34
N TYR A 197 18.06 41.43 -15.59
CA TYR A 197 18.57 40.26 -14.87
C TYR A 197 19.54 39.50 -15.78
N ARG A 198 20.40 40.22 -16.51
CA ARG A 198 21.75 39.70 -16.84
C ARG A 198 22.55 39.63 -15.54
N MET A 199 22.11 38.76 -14.64
CA MET A 199 22.82 38.40 -13.42
C MET A 199 24.06 37.64 -13.89
N ASN A 200 25.21 38.31 -13.83
CA ASN A 200 26.49 37.71 -14.15
C ASN A 200 26.65 36.42 -13.35
N LEU A 201 26.94 35.33 -14.06
CA LEU A 201 27.50 34.12 -13.46
C LEU A 201 28.66 34.57 -12.55
N PRO A 202 28.82 34.03 -11.33
CA PRO A 202 30.09 34.18 -10.66
C PRO A 202 31.18 33.61 -11.57
N ASP A 203 32.27 34.34 -11.76
CA ASP A 203 33.50 33.92 -12.48
C ASP A 203 34.12 32.61 -11.96
N VAL A 204 33.48 31.97 -10.97
CA VAL A 204 33.88 30.73 -10.29
C VAL A 204 33.92 29.51 -11.23
N ILE A 205 33.19 29.51 -12.35
CA ILE A 205 33.24 28.41 -13.34
C ILE A 205 34.16 28.73 -14.53
N GLN A 206 34.52 30.01 -14.75
CA GLN A 206 35.39 30.41 -15.87
C GLN A 206 36.89 30.15 -15.63
N GLY A 207 37.29 29.79 -14.40
CA GLY A 207 38.68 29.52 -14.03
C GLY A 207 39.28 28.19 -14.52
N SER A 208 38.46 27.26 -15.03
CA SER A 208 38.95 25.99 -15.60
C SER A 208 38.84 26.04 -17.12
N GLY A 209 39.96 26.37 -17.75
CA GLY A 209 40.07 26.59 -19.19
C GLY A 209 39.53 25.46 -20.07
N GLY A 210 38.79 25.89 -21.11
CA GLY A 210 38.69 25.26 -22.41
C GLY A 210 37.95 23.93 -22.47
N LEU A 211 36.61 23.96 -22.59
CA LEU A 211 35.82 22.85 -23.15
C LEU A 211 34.59 23.38 -23.90
N ALA A 212 34.84 23.99 -25.06
CA ALA A 212 33.88 23.94 -26.16
C ALA A 212 33.91 22.51 -26.73
N GLY A 213 33.35 21.56 -25.99
CA GLY A 213 33.30 20.14 -26.34
C GLY A 213 31.86 19.67 -26.16
N ILE A 214 31.21 19.41 -27.29
CA ILE A 214 29.90 18.75 -27.50
C ILE A 214 29.24 18.27 -26.20
N VAL A 215 28.37 19.12 -25.64
CA VAL A 215 27.48 18.75 -24.54
C VAL A 215 26.40 17.86 -25.13
N ASP A 216 26.49 16.55 -24.95
CA ASP A 216 25.46 15.60 -25.35
C ASP A 216 24.23 15.75 -24.42
N SER A 217 23.48 16.82 -24.69
CA SER A 217 22.24 17.24 -24.05
C SER A 217 21.00 16.84 -24.86
N SER A 218 21.17 15.83 -25.73
CA SER A 218 20.16 15.28 -26.64
C SER A 218 19.13 14.37 -25.94
N SER A 219 19.39 13.99 -24.68
CA SER A 219 18.43 13.20 -23.90
C SER A 219 17.19 14.02 -23.59
N ALA A 220 16.02 13.51 -23.96
CA ALA A 220 14.74 14.09 -23.57
C ALA A 220 14.60 14.25 -22.03
N TYR A 221 15.37 13.50 -21.24
CA TYR A 221 15.36 13.59 -19.78
C TYR A 221 16.34 14.62 -19.19
N ALA A 222 17.17 15.29 -19.99
CA ALA A 222 18.24 16.16 -19.48
C ALA A 222 17.72 17.25 -18.53
N VAL A 223 16.60 17.90 -18.89
CA VAL A 223 16.02 18.99 -18.08
C VAL A 223 15.43 18.45 -16.77
N VAL A 224 14.78 17.29 -16.77
CA VAL A 224 14.22 16.71 -15.53
C VAL A 224 15.30 16.15 -14.61
N ASP A 225 16.36 15.57 -15.17
CA ASP A 225 17.51 15.09 -14.42
C ASP A 225 18.21 16.27 -13.73
N ALA A 226 18.43 17.38 -14.46
CA ALA A 226 18.96 18.62 -13.89
C ALA A 226 18.04 19.15 -12.78
N PHE A 227 16.72 19.19 -13.00
CA PHE A 227 15.77 19.65 -11.99
C PHE A 227 15.76 18.78 -10.71
N SER A 228 15.83 17.45 -10.84
CA SER A 228 15.98 16.54 -9.69
C SER A 228 17.24 16.87 -8.87
N LYS A 229 18.33 17.22 -9.56
CA LYS A 229 19.61 17.58 -8.93
C LYS A 229 19.54 18.94 -8.25
N LEU A 230 18.77 19.89 -8.79
CA LEU A 230 18.49 21.15 -8.10
C LEU A 230 17.80 20.89 -6.77
N ILE A 231 16.69 20.15 -6.78
CA ILE A 231 15.93 19.82 -5.57
C ILE A 231 16.84 19.13 -4.55
N SER A 232 17.61 18.13 -4.99
CA SER A 232 18.52 17.39 -4.12
C SER A 232 19.62 18.28 -3.53
N ALA A 233 20.14 19.25 -4.30
CA ALA A 233 21.16 20.19 -3.84
C ALA A 233 20.60 21.26 -2.90
N VAL A 234 19.38 21.76 -3.14
CA VAL A 234 18.67 22.68 -2.23
C VAL A 234 18.44 22.01 -0.89
N LEU A 235 17.90 20.78 -0.90
CA LEU A 235 17.75 19.97 0.31
C LEU A 235 19.10 19.66 0.97
N ARG A 236 20.21 19.75 0.22
CA ARG A 236 21.56 19.52 0.74
C ARG A 236 22.10 20.65 1.58
N ILE A 237 21.88 21.86 1.12
CA ILE A 237 22.41 23.08 1.75
C ILE A 237 21.48 23.56 2.87
N GLU A 238 20.20 23.18 2.83
CA GLU A 238 19.24 23.56 3.85
C GLU A 238 19.62 22.95 5.21
N SER A 239 20.02 23.82 6.14
CA SER A 239 20.43 23.45 7.49
C SER A 239 19.24 23.18 8.41
N ASN A 240 18.08 23.79 8.11
CA ASN A 240 16.87 23.59 8.90
C ASN A 240 16.10 22.35 8.43
N GLN A 241 16.06 21.32 9.28
CA GLN A 241 15.45 20.03 8.97
C GLN A 241 13.94 20.14 8.68
N THR A 242 13.20 20.98 9.42
CA THR A 242 11.76 21.12 9.21
C THR A 242 11.46 21.80 7.88
N LEU A 243 12.26 22.79 7.51
CA LEU A 243 12.14 23.47 6.21
C LEU A 243 12.52 22.54 5.05
N ALA A 244 13.56 21.71 5.21
CA ALA A 244 13.92 20.71 4.21
C ALA A 244 12.79 19.68 3.98
N GLU A 245 12.14 19.23 5.06
CA GLU A 245 10.97 18.35 4.99
C GLU A 245 9.78 19.04 4.31
N GLU A 246 9.51 20.30 4.64
CA GLU A 246 8.45 21.11 4.02
C GLU A 246 8.70 21.31 2.52
N ILE A 247 9.95 21.60 2.12
CA ILE A 247 10.34 21.74 0.71
C ILE A 247 10.11 20.42 -0.03
N LEU A 248 10.57 19.30 0.54
CA LEU A 248 10.38 17.98 -0.08
C LEU A 248 8.89 17.63 -0.19
N TYR A 249 8.10 17.87 0.87
CA TYR A 249 6.66 17.69 0.85
C TYR A 249 6.00 18.54 -0.25
N GLY A 250 6.37 19.82 -0.35
CA GLY A 250 5.88 20.73 -1.39
C GLY A 250 6.17 20.22 -2.79
N VAL A 251 7.42 19.79 -3.05
CA VAL A 251 7.82 19.19 -4.33
C VAL A 251 6.95 17.98 -4.67
N LEU A 252 6.85 17.03 -3.74
CA LEU A 252 6.12 15.79 -3.95
C LEU A 252 4.61 16.02 -4.11
N SER A 253 4.04 16.98 -3.37
CA SER A 253 2.64 17.39 -3.48
C SER A 253 2.34 17.95 -4.87
N VAL A 254 3.17 18.84 -5.40
CA VAL A 254 3.00 19.39 -6.76
C VAL A 254 3.14 18.29 -7.83
N VAL A 255 4.04 17.32 -7.64
CA VAL A 255 4.14 16.16 -8.54
C VAL A 255 2.84 15.35 -8.55
N VAL A 256 2.27 15.05 -7.39
CA VAL A 256 0.97 14.34 -7.26
C VAL A 256 -0.16 15.12 -7.93
N GLN A 257 -0.22 16.44 -7.72
CA GLN A 257 -1.21 17.31 -8.36
C GLN A 257 -1.06 17.32 -9.89
N SER A 258 0.17 17.38 -10.40
CA SER A 258 0.49 17.36 -11.83
C SER A 258 0.04 16.05 -12.49
N VAL A 259 0.35 14.89 -11.88
CA VAL A 259 -0.10 13.58 -12.38
C VAL A 259 -1.63 13.48 -12.40
N ASN A 260 -2.29 13.91 -11.32
CA ASN A 260 -3.75 13.88 -11.24
C ASN A 260 -4.41 14.82 -12.25
N ARG A 261 -3.84 16.00 -12.48
CA ARG A 261 -4.31 16.93 -13.53
C ARG A 261 -4.20 16.29 -14.90
N ALA A 262 -3.06 15.67 -15.22
CA ALA A 262 -2.86 14.99 -16.50
C ALA A 262 -3.85 13.83 -16.70
N SER A 263 -4.06 12.99 -15.67
CA SER A 263 -5.06 11.92 -15.67
C SER A 263 -6.48 12.41 -15.94
N ARG A 264 -6.90 13.52 -15.29
CA ARG A 264 -8.21 14.15 -15.49
C ARG A 264 -8.41 14.73 -16.90
N ILE A 265 -7.34 15.24 -17.52
CA ILE A 265 -7.40 15.73 -18.90
C ILE A 265 -7.58 14.57 -19.88
N SER A 266 -6.87 13.46 -19.64
CA SER A 266 -6.99 12.23 -20.44
C SER A 266 -8.40 11.63 -20.38
N SER A 267 -9.01 11.56 -19.20
CA SER A 267 -10.34 10.97 -19.03
C SER A 267 -11.46 11.77 -19.71
N LYS A 268 -11.23 13.06 -19.97
CA LYS A 268 -12.16 13.94 -20.71
C LYS A 268 -12.01 13.84 -22.25
N GLY A 269 -11.18 12.92 -22.76
CA GLY A 269 -11.07 12.60 -24.18
C GLY A 269 -10.42 13.68 -25.06
N LYS A 270 -9.76 14.69 -24.46
CA LYS A 270 -9.23 15.86 -25.19
C LYS A 270 -7.79 15.71 -25.70
N VAL A 271 -7.04 14.67 -25.30
CA VAL A 271 -5.61 14.51 -25.64
C VAL A 271 -5.27 13.04 -25.90
N SER A 272 -4.23 12.81 -26.72
CA SER A 272 -3.49 11.55 -26.85
C SER A 272 -3.05 11.00 -25.47
N ALA A 273 -2.68 9.72 -25.42
CA ALA A 273 -2.23 9.05 -24.20
C ALA A 273 -1.23 9.91 -23.40
N VAL A 274 -1.52 10.13 -22.11
CA VAL A 274 -0.64 10.91 -21.21
C VAL A 274 0.65 10.15 -20.98
N ASP A 275 1.77 10.84 -21.19
CA ASP A 275 3.10 10.31 -20.91
C ASP A 275 3.51 10.58 -19.46
N TYR A 276 3.59 9.52 -18.66
CA TYR A 276 3.99 9.58 -17.26
C TYR A 276 5.49 9.33 -17.03
N ARG A 277 6.30 9.13 -18.09
CA ARG A 277 7.74 8.85 -17.97
C ARG A 277 8.48 9.97 -17.24
N LEU A 278 8.06 11.22 -17.47
CA LEU A 278 8.62 12.39 -16.80
C LEU A 278 8.43 12.31 -15.27
N HIS A 279 7.20 12.10 -14.81
CA HIS A 279 6.89 12.03 -13.38
C HIS A 279 7.58 10.84 -12.72
N PHE A 280 7.62 9.69 -13.41
CA PHE A 280 8.38 8.53 -12.96
C PHE A 280 9.87 8.84 -12.81
N ARG A 281 10.49 9.44 -13.83
CA ARG A 281 11.92 9.78 -13.83
C ARG A 281 12.27 10.69 -12.67
N LEU A 282 11.50 11.76 -12.47
CA LEU A 282 11.71 12.68 -11.35
C LEU A 282 11.62 11.98 -9.99
N LEU A 283 10.58 11.17 -9.75
CA LEU A 283 10.41 10.46 -8.48
C LEU A 283 11.52 9.42 -8.24
N SER A 284 11.92 8.69 -9.29
CA SER A 284 13.00 7.70 -9.22
C SER A 284 14.36 8.35 -8.97
N ASP A 285 14.63 9.48 -9.63
CA ASP A 285 15.87 10.23 -9.47
C ASP A 285 15.97 10.85 -8.07
N LEU A 286 14.88 11.44 -7.55
CA LEU A 286 14.83 11.93 -6.18
C LEU A 286 15.06 10.81 -5.16
N LEU A 287 14.44 9.64 -5.34
CA LEU A 287 14.68 8.47 -4.48
C LEU A 287 16.15 8.03 -4.50
N ARG A 288 16.80 8.05 -5.67
CA ARG A 288 18.22 7.71 -5.81
C ARG A 288 19.12 8.76 -5.16
N ASP A 289 18.86 10.03 -5.43
CA ASP A 289 19.73 11.13 -5.02
C ASP A 289 19.62 11.43 -3.52
N LEU A 290 18.47 11.16 -2.91
CA LEU A 290 18.29 11.22 -1.46
C LEU A 290 18.78 9.95 -0.73
N ALA A 291 19.10 8.86 -1.45
CA ALA A 291 19.49 7.59 -0.84
C ALA A 291 20.76 7.64 0.02
N PRO A 292 21.88 8.26 -0.41
CA PRO A 292 23.09 8.34 0.41
C PRO A 292 22.84 9.06 1.74
N ARG A 293 21.93 10.05 1.73
CA ARG A 293 21.57 10.86 2.91
C ARG A 293 20.75 10.05 3.92
N MET A 294 20.07 9.01 3.47
CA MET A 294 19.38 8.05 4.33
C MET A 294 20.34 7.00 4.95
N ASP A 295 21.57 6.87 4.44
CA ASP A 295 22.58 5.90 4.94
C ASP A 295 23.58 6.51 5.93
N GLU A 296 23.80 7.82 5.87
CA GLU A 296 24.77 8.51 6.72
C GLU A 296 24.37 8.42 8.20
N LYS A 297 25.15 7.68 8.99
CA LYS A 297 25.07 7.64 10.46
C LYS A 297 25.73 8.88 11.12
N SER A 298 25.93 9.98 10.37
CA SER A 298 26.88 11.04 10.73
C SER A 298 26.20 12.30 11.29
N GLU A 299 26.83 12.93 12.28
CA GLU A 299 26.30 14.00 13.14
C GLU A 299 25.90 15.33 12.46
N VAL A 300 26.06 15.51 11.14
CA VAL A 300 26.00 16.86 10.50
C VAL A 300 25.12 16.95 9.23
N GLY A 301 24.35 15.92 8.87
CA GLY A 301 23.43 15.99 7.73
C GLY A 301 22.13 15.26 8.02
N LEU A 302 21.00 15.98 8.05
CA LEU A 302 19.63 15.49 8.27
C LEU A 302 19.52 14.22 9.15
N ASN A 303 19.36 14.41 10.47
CA ASN A 303 18.81 13.38 11.36
C ASN A 303 17.31 13.13 11.08
N THR A 304 16.88 13.18 9.82
CA THR A 304 15.54 12.77 9.46
C THR A 304 15.49 11.28 9.73
N ASN A 305 14.64 10.85 10.65
CA ASN A 305 14.38 9.43 10.81
C ASN A 305 14.04 8.92 9.41
N ASN A 306 14.83 8.01 8.82
CA ASN A 306 14.67 7.52 7.43
C ASN A 306 13.21 7.25 7.02
N ILE A 307 12.37 6.93 8.00
CA ILE A 307 10.93 6.76 7.87
C ILE A 307 10.12 8.01 7.46
N GLN A 308 10.52 9.24 7.79
CA GLN A 308 9.81 10.46 7.40
C GLN A 308 9.94 10.69 5.89
N VAL A 309 11.17 10.68 5.34
CA VAL A 309 11.39 10.79 3.89
C VAL A 309 10.70 9.64 3.14
N LEU A 310 10.92 8.39 3.57
CA LEU A 310 10.27 7.23 2.94
C LEU A 310 8.74 7.30 3.10
N GLY A 311 8.24 7.84 4.19
CA GLY A 311 6.83 8.09 4.45
C GLY A 311 6.22 9.10 3.48
N LEU A 312 6.95 10.17 3.12
CA LEU A 312 6.52 11.11 2.09
C LEU A 312 6.38 10.44 0.72
N PHE A 313 7.37 9.64 0.30
CA PHE A 313 7.26 8.85 -0.94
C PHE A 313 6.14 7.81 -0.89
N ALA A 314 5.94 7.17 0.26
CA ALA A 314 4.83 6.24 0.45
C ALA A 314 3.47 6.94 0.33
N ASN A 315 3.35 8.17 0.84
CA ASN A 315 2.14 8.98 0.66
C ASN A 315 1.91 9.31 -0.82
N VAL A 316 2.96 9.71 -1.57
CA VAL A 316 2.88 9.90 -3.03
C VAL A 316 2.36 8.65 -3.71
N LEU A 317 2.95 7.48 -3.42
CA LEU A 317 2.48 6.21 -3.97
C LEU A 317 1.02 5.94 -3.57
N TYR A 318 0.63 6.21 -2.34
CA TYR A 318 -0.75 6.00 -1.92
C TYR A 318 -1.75 6.91 -2.67
N PHE A 319 -1.41 8.19 -2.89
CA PHE A 319 -2.22 9.15 -3.66
C PHE A 319 -2.17 8.95 -5.18
N LEU A 320 -1.20 8.20 -5.68
CA LEU A 320 -1.07 7.85 -7.10
C LEU A 320 -1.35 6.37 -7.34
N GLN A 321 -2.03 5.70 -6.41
CA GLN A 321 -2.31 4.27 -6.50
C GLN A 321 -3.07 3.93 -7.79
N PRO A 322 -2.90 2.72 -8.35
CA PRO A 322 -3.50 2.34 -9.63
C PRO A 322 -5.02 2.47 -9.69
N LYS A 323 -5.74 2.34 -8.56
CA LYS A 323 -7.18 2.59 -8.50
C LYS A 323 -7.57 4.05 -8.78
N GLN A 324 -6.72 5.00 -8.41
CA GLN A 324 -6.93 6.43 -8.60
C GLN A 324 -6.39 6.91 -9.94
N VAL A 325 -5.22 6.43 -10.34
CA VAL A 325 -4.57 6.78 -11.61
C VAL A 325 -4.15 5.52 -12.38
N PRO A 326 -5.07 4.84 -13.09
CA PRO A 326 -4.76 3.59 -13.79
C PRO A 326 -3.63 3.71 -14.82
N GLY A 327 -3.53 4.86 -15.51
CA GLY A 327 -2.46 5.12 -16.48
C GLY A 327 -1.05 5.19 -15.88
N PHE A 328 -0.94 5.43 -14.57
CA PHE A 328 0.34 5.47 -13.85
C PHE A 328 0.75 4.11 -13.28
N ALA A 329 -0.05 3.05 -13.46
CA ALA A 329 0.12 1.78 -12.75
C ALA A 329 1.50 1.11 -12.95
N PHE A 330 2.08 1.19 -14.16
CA PHE A 330 3.40 0.62 -14.42
C PHE A 330 4.52 1.36 -13.69
N ALA A 331 4.59 2.69 -13.86
CA ALA A 331 5.51 3.55 -13.14
C ALA A 331 5.35 3.39 -11.61
N TRP A 332 4.11 3.27 -11.15
CA TRP A 332 3.79 3.05 -9.75
C TRP A 332 4.38 1.75 -9.20
N VAL A 333 4.25 0.63 -9.93
CA VAL A 333 4.83 -0.66 -9.50
C VAL A 333 6.36 -0.62 -9.54
N GLU A 334 6.96 0.05 -10.52
CA GLU A 334 8.42 0.24 -10.57
C GLU A 334 8.94 1.08 -9.41
N LEU A 335 8.23 2.15 -9.01
CA LEU A 335 8.56 2.95 -7.83
C LEU A 335 8.35 2.17 -6.53
N LEU A 336 7.26 1.40 -6.42
CA LEU A 336 7.01 0.51 -5.28
C LEU A 336 8.15 -0.50 -5.11
N ALA A 337 8.66 -1.06 -6.21
CA ALA A 337 9.74 -2.04 -6.23
C ALA A 337 11.15 -1.41 -6.26
N HIS A 338 11.26 -0.08 -6.15
CA HIS A 338 12.52 0.62 -6.36
C HIS A 338 13.56 0.22 -5.30
N ARG A 339 14.82 0.01 -5.74
CA ARG A 339 15.93 -0.46 -4.87
C ARG A 339 16.25 0.49 -3.70
N HIS A 340 15.93 1.78 -3.84
CA HIS A 340 16.09 2.78 -2.77
C HIS A 340 14.78 3.06 -2.01
N PHE A 341 13.72 2.30 -2.25
CA PHE A 341 12.45 2.41 -1.53
C PHE A 341 12.13 1.11 -0.79
N LEU A 342 11.89 0.00 -1.52
CA LEU A 342 11.38 -1.26 -0.95
C LEU A 342 12.27 -1.84 0.15
N PRO A 343 13.59 -2.01 -0.04
CA PRO A 343 14.42 -2.56 1.03
C PRO A 343 14.45 -1.61 2.24
N ARG A 344 14.56 -0.30 1.99
CA ARG A 344 14.76 0.70 3.04
C ARG A 344 13.55 0.87 3.94
N ILE A 345 12.34 0.89 3.36
CA ILE A 345 11.11 1.00 4.16
C ILE A 345 10.90 -0.25 5.03
N LEU A 346 11.28 -1.43 4.54
CA LEU A 346 11.17 -2.68 5.28
C LEU A 346 12.28 -2.91 6.30
N THR A 347 13.45 -2.28 6.15
CA THR A 347 14.55 -2.31 7.14
C THR A 347 14.49 -1.17 8.17
N THR A 348 13.42 -0.37 8.19
CA THR A 348 13.24 0.69 9.19
C THR A 348 13.25 0.10 10.62
N ARG A 349 13.76 0.87 11.58
CA ARG A 349 13.83 0.43 12.99
C ARG A 349 12.44 0.07 13.51
N HIS A 350 12.37 -0.99 14.30
CA HIS A 350 11.13 -1.47 14.92
C HIS A 350 9.98 -1.69 13.92
N GLU A 351 10.29 -2.04 12.66
CA GLU A 351 9.30 -2.44 11.65
C GLU A 351 8.24 -1.36 11.34
N HIS A 352 8.49 -0.08 11.67
CA HIS A 352 7.47 0.97 11.53
C HIS A 352 7.01 1.16 10.08
N GLY A 353 7.92 0.98 9.12
CA GLY A 353 7.63 1.06 7.69
C GLY A 353 6.85 -0.14 7.13
N TRP A 354 6.72 -1.24 7.88
CA TRP A 354 6.00 -2.43 7.40
C TRP A 354 4.53 -2.14 7.19
N SER A 355 3.88 -1.46 8.13
CA SER A 355 2.45 -1.09 7.99
C SER A 355 2.19 -0.20 6.79
N VAL A 356 3.12 0.72 6.50
CA VAL A 356 3.08 1.63 5.36
C VAL A 356 3.22 0.86 4.05
N PHE A 357 4.23 0.00 3.93
CA PHE A 357 4.45 -0.80 2.73
C PHE A 357 3.34 -1.84 2.52
N HIS A 358 2.83 -2.44 3.59
CA HIS A 358 1.66 -3.33 3.56
C HIS A 358 0.45 -2.63 2.93
N LYS A 359 0.15 -1.39 3.34
CA LYS A 359 -0.94 -0.60 2.76
C LYS A 359 -0.79 -0.42 1.25
N LEU A 360 0.43 -0.15 0.77
CA LEU A 360 0.71 -0.01 -0.66
C LEU A 360 0.56 -1.36 -1.40
N LEU A 361 1.07 -2.45 -0.82
CA LEU A 361 0.92 -3.77 -1.42
C LEU A 361 -0.55 -4.20 -1.52
N ILE A 362 -1.37 -3.88 -0.51
CA ILE A 362 -2.82 -4.05 -0.54
C ILE A 362 -3.44 -3.22 -1.67
N SER A 363 -3.05 -1.96 -1.84
CA SER A 363 -3.52 -1.12 -2.97
C SER A 363 -3.24 -1.76 -4.34
N LEU A 364 -2.07 -2.38 -4.54
CA LEU A 364 -1.72 -3.11 -5.76
C LEU A 364 -2.60 -4.34 -5.96
N LEU A 365 -2.68 -5.21 -4.95
CA LEU A 365 -3.43 -6.46 -5.02
C LEU A 365 -4.93 -6.19 -5.25
N SER A 366 -5.46 -5.19 -4.56
CA SER A 366 -6.86 -4.81 -4.65
C SER A 366 -7.22 -4.17 -6.01
N PHE A 367 -6.26 -3.56 -6.71
CA PHE A 367 -6.43 -3.11 -8.10
C PHE A 367 -6.43 -4.29 -9.09
N LEU A 368 -5.56 -5.28 -8.88
CA LEU A 368 -5.45 -6.45 -9.73
C LEU A 368 -6.62 -7.44 -9.54
N ALA A 369 -7.13 -7.57 -8.31
CA ALA A 369 -8.14 -8.56 -7.93
C ALA A 369 -9.34 -8.70 -8.89
N PRO A 370 -10.06 -7.63 -9.29
CA PRO A 370 -11.21 -7.78 -10.20
C PRO A 370 -10.81 -8.32 -11.58
N HIS A 371 -9.67 -7.87 -12.11
CA HIS A 371 -9.15 -8.34 -13.41
C HIS A 371 -8.71 -9.81 -13.34
N LEU A 372 -8.09 -10.21 -12.23
CA LEU A 372 -7.63 -11.57 -12.00
C LEU A 372 -8.79 -12.55 -11.80
N ARG A 373 -9.93 -12.12 -11.24
CA ARG A 373 -11.15 -12.96 -11.14
C ARG A 373 -11.79 -13.23 -12.50
N ALA A 374 -11.81 -12.23 -13.38
CA ALA A 374 -12.45 -12.32 -14.70
C ALA A 374 -11.79 -13.34 -15.66
N SER A 375 -10.58 -13.83 -15.35
CA SER A 375 -9.81 -14.84 -16.11
C SER A 375 -9.42 -14.47 -17.56
N THR A 376 -10.05 -13.45 -18.17
CA THR A 376 -9.61 -12.82 -19.42
C THR A 376 -8.70 -11.63 -19.12
N LEU A 377 -7.39 -11.83 -19.23
CA LEU A 377 -6.39 -10.81 -18.88
C LEU A 377 -5.86 -10.10 -20.15
N PRO A 378 -6.11 -8.78 -20.31
CA PRO A 378 -5.41 -7.97 -21.31
C PRO A 378 -3.89 -8.03 -21.12
N ASP A 379 -3.12 -7.83 -22.18
CA ASP A 379 -1.65 -7.91 -22.12
C ASP A 379 -1.02 -6.90 -21.14
N SER A 380 -1.65 -5.73 -20.98
CA SER A 380 -1.25 -4.74 -19.97
C SER A 380 -1.40 -5.29 -18.55
N VAL A 381 -2.54 -5.92 -18.24
CA VAL A 381 -2.79 -6.54 -16.94
C VAL A 381 -1.88 -7.75 -16.72
N ARG A 382 -1.62 -8.56 -17.76
CA ARG A 382 -0.66 -9.68 -17.70
C ARG A 382 0.75 -9.20 -17.35
N THR A 383 1.17 -8.08 -17.94
CA THR A 383 2.48 -7.47 -17.64
C THR A 383 2.52 -6.94 -16.21
N LEU A 384 1.46 -6.27 -15.75
CA LEU A 384 1.36 -5.79 -14.37
C LEU A 384 1.34 -6.95 -13.35
N TYR A 385 0.64 -8.04 -13.66
CA TYR A 385 0.64 -9.27 -12.87
C TYR A 385 2.03 -9.88 -12.73
N LYS A 386 2.83 -9.92 -13.83
CA LYS A 386 4.24 -10.34 -13.77
C LYS A 386 5.07 -9.41 -12.88
N GLY A 387 4.80 -8.10 -12.91
CA GLY A 387 5.40 -7.13 -12.00
C GLY A 387 5.08 -7.44 -10.53
N ALA A 388 3.81 -7.68 -10.21
CA ALA A 388 3.37 -8.06 -8.86
C ALA A 388 4.00 -9.39 -8.38
N LEU A 389 4.12 -10.39 -9.27
CA LEU A 389 4.84 -11.64 -8.98
C LEU A 389 6.31 -11.38 -8.62
N ARG A 390 7.00 -10.52 -9.37
CA ARG A 390 8.40 -10.16 -9.09
C ARG A 390 8.55 -9.45 -7.74
N VAL A 391 7.65 -8.54 -7.42
CA VAL A 391 7.63 -7.87 -6.11
C VAL A 391 7.47 -8.91 -4.99
N LEU A 392 6.51 -9.83 -5.10
CA LEU A 392 6.31 -10.89 -4.10
C LEU A 392 7.49 -11.86 -4.02
N LEU A 393 8.17 -12.16 -5.13
CA LEU A 393 9.38 -12.99 -5.14
C LEU A 393 10.53 -12.32 -4.39
N VAL A 394 10.75 -11.02 -4.61
CA VAL A 394 11.74 -10.24 -3.85
C VAL A 394 11.38 -10.24 -2.36
N LEU A 395 10.11 -10.01 -2.01
CA LEU A 395 9.66 -10.07 -0.62
C LEU A 395 9.85 -11.45 0.00
N LEU A 396 9.57 -12.53 -0.74
CA LEU A 396 9.76 -13.89 -0.25
C LEU A 396 11.23 -14.20 0.04
N HIS A 397 12.14 -13.72 -0.81
CA HIS A 397 13.57 -13.98 -0.65
C HIS A 397 14.20 -13.07 0.43
N ASP A 398 13.96 -11.76 0.36
CA ASP A 398 14.65 -10.76 1.17
C ASP A 398 13.91 -10.39 2.46
N PHE A 399 12.59 -10.58 2.53
CA PHE A 399 11.75 -10.15 3.65
C PHE A 399 10.62 -11.16 3.96
N PRO A 400 10.91 -12.48 4.12
CA PRO A 400 9.86 -13.47 4.30
C PRO A 400 9.04 -13.25 5.57
N GLU A 401 9.62 -12.70 6.64
CA GLU A 401 8.90 -12.39 7.89
C GLU A 401 7.76 -11.38 7.67
N PHE A 402 7.96 -10.40 6.79
CA PHE A 402 6.90 -9.46 6.41
C PHE A 402 5.71 -10.19 5.77
N LEU A 403 5.97 -11.13 4.86
CA LEU A 403 4.92 -11.95 4.27
C LEU A 403 4.27 -12.88 5.31
N CYS A 404 5.04 -13.43 6.25
CA CYS A 404 4.51 -14.26 7.33
C CYS A 404 3.50 -13.51 8.20
N ASP A 405 3.85 -12.29 8.62
CA ASP A 405 3.08 -11.49 9.57
C ASP A 405 1.81 -10.91 8.93
N PHE A 406 1.86 -10.56 7.64
CA PHE A 406 0.73 -10.03 6.88
C PHE A 406 0.00 -11.06 5.99
N HIS A 407 0.36 -12.34 6.05
CA HIS A 407 -0.18 -13.38 5.16
C HIS A 407 -1.71 -13.39 5.08
N PHE A 408 -2.39 -13.17 6.22
CA PHE A 408 -3.85 -13.24 6.32
C PHE A 408 -4.50 -12.15 5.46
N SER A 409 -4.15 -10.89 5.69
CA SER A 409 -4.71 -9.76 4.92
C SER A 409 -4.30 -9.78 3.44
N LEU A 410 -3.07 -10.24 3.13
CA LEU A 410 -2.65 -10.43 1.74
C LEU A 410 -3.48 -11.51 1.04
N CYS A 411 -3.78 -12.62 1.71
CA CYS A 411 -4.60 -13.70 1.15
C CYS A 411 -6.08 -13.34 1.03
N ASP A 412 -6.58 -12.38 1.80
CA ASP A 412 -7.93 -11.82 1.66
C ASP A 412 -8.07 -10.98 0.38
N GLU A 413 -7.03 -10.25 -0.02
CA GLU A 413 -7.04 -9.46 -1.26
C GLU A 413 -6.76 -10.31 -2.51
N ILE A 414 -5.94 -11.36 -2.39
CA ILE A 414 -5.61 -12.22 -3.53
C ILE A 414 -6.78 -13.17 -3.86
N PRO A 415 -7.35 -13.12 -5.08
CA PRO A 415 -8.41 -14.03 -5.50
C PRO A 415 -8.02 -15.51 -5.36
N THR A 416 -8.99 -16.38 -5.06
CA THR A 416 -8.75 -17.82 -4.84
C THR A 416 -8.17 -18.54 -6.06
N ASN A 417 -8.51 -18.10 -7.27
CA ASN A 417 -7.97 -18.64 -8.52
C ASN A 417 -6.50 -18.24 -8.76
N CYS A 418 -5.96 -17.28 -8.01
CA CYS A 418 -4.56 -16.82 -8.13
C CYS A 418 -3.61 -17.66 -7.28
N ILE A 419 -3.57 -18.96 -7.56
CA ILE A 419 -2.85 -19.95 -6.76
C ILE A 419 -1.37 -19.58 -6.57
N GLN A 420 -0.66 -19.19 -7.63
CA GLN A 420 0.77 -18.87 -7.55
C GLN A 420 1.05 -17.67 -6.64
N LEU A 421 0.25 -16.60 -6.71
CA LEU A 421 0.40 -15.44 -5.82
C LEU A 421 0.20 -15.83 -4.36
N ARG A 422 -0.84 -16.63 -4.08
CA ARG A 422 -1.10 -17.12 -2.73
C ARG A 422 0.02 -18.03 -2.23
N ASN A 423 0.50 -18.95 -3.06
CA ASN A 423 1.59 -19.84 -2.70
C ASN A 423 2.87 -19.07 -2.35
N LEU A 424 3.20 -17.98 -3.05
CA LEU A 424 4.35 -17.14 -2.70
C LEU A 424 4.22 -16.58 -1.27
N VAL A 425 3.04 -16.06 -0.91
CA VAL A 425 2.78 -15.53 0.44
C VAL A 425 2.79 -16.64 1.49
N LEU A 426 2.12 -17.75 1.22
CA LEU A 426 1.92 -18.85 2.18
C LEU A 426 3.16 -19.73 2.36
N SER A 427 4.10 -19.70 1.41
CA SER A 427 5.38 -20.40 1.51
C SER A 427 6.45 -19.60 2.26
N ALA A 428 6.17 -18.35 2.64
CA ALA A 428 7.10 -17.56 3.44
C ALA A 428 7.20 -18.12 4.87
N PHE A 429 8.43 -18.19 5.39
CA PHE A 429 8.73 -18.64 6.75
C PHE A 429 9.91 -17.85 7.34
N PRO A 430 10.02 -17.72 8.68
CA PRO A 430 11.11 -16.97 9.31
C PRO A 430 12.49 -17.52 8.93
N ARG A 431 13.45 -16.65 8.59
CA ARG A 431 14.78 -17.07 8.14
C ARG A 431 15.60 -17.86 9.17
N SER A 432 15.31 -17.67 10.45
CA SER A 432 15.94 -18.41 11.53
C SER A 432 15.48 -19.87 11.63
N MET A 433 14.37 -20.22 10.97
CA MET A 433 13.80 -21.57 11.00
C MET A 433 14.43 -22.45 9.92
N ARG A 434 14.76 -23.69 10.28
CA ARG A 434 15.13 -24.74 9.33
C ARG A 434 13.95 -25.67 9.12
N LEU A 435 13.45 -25.74 7.89
CA LEU A 435 12.33 -26.62 7.56
C LEU A 435 12.81 -28.07 7.46
N PRO A 436 12.19 -29.02 8.18
CA PRO A 436 12.39 -30.45 7.92
C PRO A 436 11.92 -30.78 6.52
N ASP A 437 12.62 -31.67 5.82
CA ASP A 437 12.16 -32.12 4.51
C ASP A 437 10.85 -32.94 4.64
N PRO A 438 9.73 -32.51 4.02
CA PRO A 438 8.45 -33.23 4.07
C PRO A 438 8.49 -34.67 3.57
N PHE A 439 9.49 -35.03 2.75
CA PHE A 439 9.57 -36.34 2.13
C PHE A 439 10.33 -37.38 2.97
N LEU A 440 10.92 -36.98 4.10
CA LEU A 440 11.61 -37.90 5.00
C LEU A 440 10.64 -38.99 5.54
N PRO A 441 11.00 -40.28 5.41
CA PRO A 441 10.07 -41.39 5.67
C PRO A 441 9.59 -41.49 7.12
N ASP A 442 10.43 -41.12 8.10
CA ASP A 442 10.13 -41.19 9.54
C ASP A 442 9.92 -39.81 10.19
N LEU A 443 9.50 -38.80 9.41
CA LEU A 443 9.25 -37.46 9.96
C LEU A 443 8.04 -37.49 10.92
N LYS A 444 8.33 -37.46 12.23
CA LYS A 444 7.31 -37.34 13.27
C LYS A 444 6.95 -35.87 13.50
N VAL A 445 6.02 -35.38 12.70
CA VAL A 445 5.54 -33.99 12.70
C VAL A 445 5.13 -33.52 14.10
N ASP A 446 4.43 -34.36 14.87
CA ASP A 446 3.97 -34.05 16.23
C ASP A 446 5.09 -33.84 17.25
N THR A 447 6.31 -34.31 16.96
CA THR A 447 7.45 -34.19 17.88
C THR A 447 8.24 -32.89 17.69
N LEU A 448 7.94 -32.12 16.64
CA LEU A 448 8.62 -30.86 16.35
C LEU A 448 8.23 -29.80 17.39
N PRO A 449 9.19 -29.19 18.11
CA PRO A 449 8.89 -28.19 19.13
C PRO A 449 8.17 -26.95 18.57
N GLU A 450 8.46 -26.61 17.31
CA GLU A 450 7.83 -25.50 16.60
C GLU A 450 6.31 -25.67 16.48
N MET A 451 5.80 -26.91 16.45
CA MET A 451 4.36 -27.20 16.34
C MET A 451 3.54 -26.75 17.55
N SER A 452 4.19 -26.43 18.67
CA SER A 452 3.52 -25.84 19.83
C SER A 452 3.58 -24.31 19.86
N THR A 453 4.34 -23.69 18.95
CA THR A 453 4.60 -22.24 18.95
C THR A 453 3.56 -21.49 18.11
N THR A 454 3.00 -20.42 18.69
CA THR A 454 2.06 -19.51 17.98
C THR A 454 2.81 -18.59 17.04
N PRO A 455 2.47 -18.55 15.74
CA PRO A 455 3.08 -17.62 14.79
C PRO A 455 2.56 -16.20 15.02
N ARG A 456 3.43 -15.20 14.82
CA ARG A 456 3.02 -13.78 14.84
C ARG A 456 2.11 -13.47 13.65
N VAL A 457 1.05 -12.70 13.91
CA VAL A 457 0.11 -12.23 12.88
C VAL A 457 -0.26 -10.78 13.17
N LEU A 458 0.05 -9.88 12.23
CA LEU A 458 -0.18 -8.43 12.37
C LEU A 458 -1.47 -7.97 11.67
N SER A 459 -2.14 -8.86 10.94
CA SER A 459 -3.38 -8.55 10.22
C SER A 459 -4.57 -8.41 11.17
N LYS A 460 -5.40 -7.37 10.98
CA LYS A 460 -6.67 -7.20 11.71
C LYS A 460 -7.78 -8.02 11.05
N TYR A 461 -8.02 -9.23 11.54
CA TYR A 461 -9.04 -10.14 10.98
C TYR A 461 -10.43 -10.03 11.66
N THR A 462 -10.49 -9.52 12.89
CA THR A 462 -11.74 -9.45 13.67
C THR A 462 -12.78 -8.49 13.11
N GLY A 463 -12.38 -7.47 12.34
CA GLY A 463 -13.29 -6.50 11.72
C GLY A 463 -14.29 -7.15 10.74
N SER A 464 -13.89 -8.21 10.05
CA SER A 464 -14.79 -8.96 9.15
C SER A 464 -15.85 -9.77 9.91
N LEU A 465 -15.61 -10.08 11.19
CA LEU A 465 -16.54 -10.85 12.05
C LEU A 465 -17.60 -9.98 12.73
N THR A 466 -17.35 -8.69 12.85
CA THR A 466 -18.35 -7.74 13.37
C THR A 466 -19.44 -7.49 12.34
N PHE A 467 -19.12 -7.62 11.05
CA PHE A 467 -20.10 -7.60 9.98
C PHE A 467 -21.08 -8.77 10.16
N ASN A 468 -22.39 -8.50 10.15
CA ASN A 468 -23.47 -9.47 10.39
C ASN A 468 -23.46 -10.18 11.76
N ASN A 469 -22.79 -9.63 12.78
CA ASN A 469 -22.72 -10.22 14.14
C ASN A 469 -22.24 -11.70 14.17
N ILE A 470 -21.35 -12.08 13.26
CA ILE A 470 -20.81 -13.44 13.19
C ILE A 470 -20.10 -13.80 14.50
N LYS A 471 -19.28 -12.88 15.02
CA LYS A 471 -18.56 -13.08 16.28
C LYS A 471 -19.48 -13.43 17.45
N GLY A 472 -20.57 -12.68 17.63
CA GLY A 472 -21.49 -12.88 18.76
C GLY A 472 -22.17 -14.25 18.74
N VAL A 473 -22.61 -14.69 17.55
CA VAL A 473 -23.24 -16.02 17.37
C VAL A 473 -22.24 -17.14 17.66
N VAL A 474 -21.03 -17.02 17.12
CA VAL A 474 -19.96 -18.01 17.32
C VAL A 474 -19.56 -18.10 18.80
N ASP A 475 -19.32 -16.96 19.46
CA ASP A 475 -18.93 -16.93 20.88
C ASP A 475 -20.02 -17.52 21.79
N SER A 476 -21.29 -17.27 21.46
CA SER A 476 -22.42 -17.85 22.18
C SER A 476 -22.40 -19.38 22.05
N TYR A 477 -22.33 -19.89 20.82
CA TYR A 477 -22.33 -21.33 20.56
C TYR A 477 -21.12 -22.05 21.15
N LEU A 478 -19.92 -21.47 21.06
CA LEU A 478 -18.72 -22.09 21.61
C LEU A 478 -18.80 -22.27 23.14
N LYS A 479 -19.58 -21.42 23.82
CA LYS A 479 -19.84 -21.51 25.27
C LYS A 479 -21.01 -22.43 25.62
N SER A 480 -22.15 -22.28 24.94
CA SER A 480 -23.41 -22.95 25.31
C SER A 480 -23.70 -24.23 24.55
N ARG A 481 -22.99 -24.50 23.44
CA ARG A 481 -23.31 -25.53 22.43
C ARG A 481 -24.74 -25.44 21.89
N THR A 482 -25.34 -24.26 21.95
CA THR A 482 -26.68 -23.96 21.43
C THR A 482 -26.61 -22.80 20.43
N PRO A 483 -27.40 -22.83 19.32
CA PRO A 483 -28.31 -23.90 18.91
C PRO A 483 -27.59 -25.12 18.32
N ALA A 484 -28.21 -26.30 18.35
CA ALA A 484 -27.63 -27.54 17.79
C ALA A 484 -27.35 -27.43 16.27
N SER A 485 -28.11 -26.61 15.55
CA SER A 485 -27.93 -26.33 14.12
C SER A 485 -27.34 -24.94 13.88
N ILE A 486 -26.12 -24.70 14.36
CA ILE A 486 -25.45 -23.41 14.15
C ILE A 486 -25.25 -23.07 12.67
N SER A 487 -25.05 -24.06 11.80
CA SER A 487 -24.89 -23.84 10.36
C SER A 487 -26.07 -23.06 9.76
N ALA A 488 -27.30 -23.33 10.22
CA ALA A 488 -28.50 -22.67 9.71
C ALA A 488 -28.54 -21.16 10.01
N GLU A 489 -27.94 -20.73 11.12
CA GLU A 489 -27.82 -19.31 11.46
C GLU A 489 -26.56 -18.67 10.85
N LEU A 490 -25.47 -19.42 10.77
CA LEU A 490 -24.16 -18.91 10.38
C LEU A 490 -24.00 -18.76 8.86
N ILE A 491 -24.50 -19.70 8.07
CA ILE A 491 -24.35 -19.69 6.60
C ILE A 491 -24.99 -18.43 5.99
N PRO A 492 -26.24 -18.03 6.31
CA PRO A 492 -26.83 -16.81 5.76
C PRO A 492 -26.04 -15.54 6.11
N ARG A 493 -25.41 -15.50 7.29
CA ARG A 493 -24.58 -14.36 7.73
C ARG A 493 -23.25 -14.28 6.97
N LEU A 494 -22.77 -15.40 6.43
CA LEU A 494 -21.57 -15.49 5.58
C LEU A 494 -21.84 -15.15 4.11
N MET A 495 -23.09 -14.99 3.71
CA MET A 495 -23.50 -14.61 2.36
C MET A 495 -23.72 -13.10 2.24
N PHE A 496 -23.55 -12.56 1.04
CA PHE A 496 -23.99 -11.19 0.76
C PHE A 496 -25.52 -11.13 0.72
N THR A 497 -26.13 -10.11 1.32
CA THR A 497 -27.58 -9.87 1.19
C THR A 497 -27.92 -9.50 -0.25
N GLU A 498 -28.92 -10.16 -0.84
CA GLU A 498 -29.32 -10.05 -2.25
C GLU A 498 -29.70 -8.63 -2.73
N THR A 499 -29.84 -7.67 -1.82
CA THR A 499 -30.30 -6.30 -2.10
C THR A 499 -29.19 -5.33 -2.54
N GLY A 500 -27.94 -5.78 -2.70
CA GLY A 500 -26.84 -4.94 -3.20
C GLY A 500 -26.31 -5.43 -4.55
N THR A 501 -26.07 -4.50 -5.47
CA THR A 501 -25.31 -4.65 -6.74
C THR A 501 -23.87 -5.21 -6.58
N SER A 502 -23.49 -5.69 -5.39
CA SER A 502 -22.16 -6.12 -4.96
C SER A 502 -21.87 -7.61 -5.18
N ALA A 503 -22.88 -8.44 -5.40
CA ALA A 503 -22.68 -9.89 -5.63
C ALA A 503 -21.93 -10.17 -6.95
N SER A 504 -22.22 -9.39 -8.00
CA SER A 504 -21.59 -9.55 -9.32
C SER A 504 -20.17 -8.98 -9.40
N SER A 505 -19.77 -8.05 -8.52
CA SER A 505 -18.43 -7.44 -8.52
C SER A 505 -17.40 -8.20 -7.66
N ASN A 506 -17.86 -8.95 -6.66
CA ASN A 506 -16.99 -9.71 -5.74
C ASN A 506 -16.74 -11.17 -6.13
N GLY A 507 -17.36 -11.67 -7.22
CA GLY A 507 -17.04 -12.98 -7.80
C GLY A 507 -17.62 -14.18 -7.05
N GLY A 508 -18.69 -14.00 -6.28
CA GLY A 508 -19.38 -15.10 -5.58
C GLY A 508 -20.48 -14.65 -4.64
N ARG A 509 -21.27 -15.62 -4.13
CA ARG A 509 -22.36 -15.37 -3.17
C ARG A 509 -21.89 -15.18 -1.73
N TYR A 510 -20.67 -15.63 -1.43
CA TYR A 510 -20.10 -15.63 -0.09
C TYR A 510 -19.15 -14.46 0.15
N ASN A 511 -19.20 -13.92 1.37
CA ASN A 511 -18.22 -12.97 1.88
C ASN A 511 -16.93 -13.73 2.27
N ILE A 512 -15.98 -13.80 1.34
CA ILE A 512 -14.72 -14.54 1.51
C ILE A 512 -13.90 -14.03 2.71
N PRO A 513 -13.68 -12.71 2.91
CA PRO A 513 -13.00 -12.20 4.10
C PRO A 513 -13.67 -12.62 5.42
N ALA A 514 -15.01 -12.63 5.48
CA ALA A 514 -15.74 -13.10 6.66
C ALA A 514 -15.54 -14.60 6.90
N MET A 515 -15.55 -15.42 5.84
CA MET A 515 -15.25 -16.86 5.92
C MET A 515 -13.81 -17.11 6.41
N ASN A 516 -12.82 -16.39 5.87
CA ASN A 516 -11.43 -16.50 6.27
C ASN A 516 -11.24 -16.12 7.75
N ALA A 517 -11.86 -15.01 8.18
CA ALA A 517 -11.80 -14.55 9.55
C ALA A 517 -12.48 -15.52 10.53
N LEU A 518 -13.61 -16.13 10.12
CA LEU A 518 -14.33 -17.10 10.93
C LEU A 518 -13.46 -18.33 11.20
N VAL A 519 -12.90 -18.91 10.14
CA VAL A 519 -12.05 -20.09 10.24
C VAL A 519 -10.82 -19.82 11.09
N PHE A 520 -10.17 -18.68 10.85
CA PHE A 520 -8.98 -18.28 11.60
C PHE A 520 -9.28 -18.04 13.09
N TYR A 521 -10.34 -17.29 13.40
CA TYR A 521 -10.73 -16.97 14.77
C TYR A 521 -11.11 -18.22 15.59
N VAL A 522 -11.96 -19.07 15.04
CA VAL A 522 -12.38 -20.32 15.70
C VAL A 522 -11.17 -21.24 15.93
N GLY A 523 -10.26 -21.33 14.96
CA GLY A 523 -9.03 -22.10 15.12
C GLY A 523 -8.13 -21.57 16.24
N GLN A 524 -7.94 -20.25 16.33
CA GLN A 524 -7.16 -19.65 17.41
C GLN A 524 -7.76 -19.89 18.80
N LEU A 525 -9.08 -19.80 18.93
CA LEU A 525 -9.77 -20.10 20.19
C LEU A 525 -9.56 -21.56 20.59
N ALA A 526 -9.67 -22.49 19.64
CA ALA A 526 -9.46 -23.92 19.90
C ALA A 526 -8.02 -24.25 20.31
N ILE A 527 -7.04 -23.64 19.65
CA ILE A 527 -5.62 -23.78 20.00
C ILE A 527 -5.37 -23.24 21.42
N SER A 528 -5.91 -22.07 21.73
CA SER A 528 -5.79 -21.45 23.07
C SER A 528 -6.43 -22.33 24.15
N GLN A 529 -7.58 -22.95 23.86
CA GLN A 529 -8.24 -23.88 24.78
C GLN A 529 -7.41 -25.13 25.03
N THR A 530 -6.78 -25.67 23.98
CA THR A 530 -5.94 -26.89 24.05
C THR A 530 -4.67 -26.63 24.87
N GLN A 531 -4.02 -25.48 24.67
CA GLN A 531 -2.83 -25.08 25.42
C GLN A 531 -3.12 -24.83 26.91
N ASN A 532 -4.33 -24.39 27.24
CA ASN A 532 -4.76 -24.16 28.63
C ASN A 532 -5.20 -25.44 29.38
N GLY A 533 -4.98 -26.63 28.82
CA GLY A 533 -5.09 -27.90 29.55
C GLY A 533 -6.48 -28.52 29.65
N SER A 534 -7.43 -28.18 28.77
CA SER A 534 -8.66 -28.98 28.69
C SER A 534 -8.33 -30.32 28.01
N GLY A 535 -8.08 -31.38 28.78
CA GLY A 535 -7.67 -32.72 28.31
C GLY A 535 -8.66 -33.47 27.40
N SER A 536 -9.62 -32.78 26.78
CA SER A 536 -10.50 -33.34 25.76
C SER A 536 -9.75 -33.44 24.43
N PRO A 537 -9.83 -34.57 23.71
CA PRO A 537 -9.25 -34.68 22.38
C PRO A 537 -9.87 -33.63 21.46
N ILE A 538 -9.05 -33.04 20.58
CA ILE A 538 -9.43 -31.93 19.68
C ILE A 538 -10.75 -32.24 18.94
N THR A 539 -10.95 -33.51 18.57
CA THR A 539 -12.12 -34.03 17.84
C THR A 539 -13.46 -33.90 18.59
N LEU A 540 -13.48 -33.76 19.91
CA LEU A 540 -14.69 -33.67 20.74
C LEU A 540 -15.01 -32.24 21.20
N THR A 541 -14.33 -31.24 20.64
CA THR A 541 -14.52 -29.82 20.97
C THR A 541 -15.69 -29.19 20.20
N SER A 542 -16.32 -28.16 20.78
CA SER A 542 -17.36 -27.36 20.08
C SER A 542 -16.82 -26.69 18.82
N HIS A 543 -15.52 -26.36 18.81
CA HIS A 543 -14.80 -25.83 17.65
C HIS A 543 -14.75 -26.83 16.49
N MET A 544 -14.39 -28.11 16.75
CA MET A 544 -14.42 -29.16 15.72
C MET A 544 -15.83 -29.45 15.23
N GLU A 545 -16.81 -29.48 16.14
CA GLU A 545 -18.20 -29.69 15.78
C GLU A 545 -18.71 -28.59 14.84
N LEU A 546 -18.39 -27.32 15.11
CA LEU A 546 -18.71 -26.20 14.23
C LEU A 546 -18.12 -26.40 12.82
N PHE A 547 -16.84 -26.76 12.73
CA PHE A 547 -16.19 -26.98 11.43
C PHE A 547 -16.74 -28.18 10.67
N ARG A 548 -17.07 -29.27 11.37
CA ARG A 548 -17.71 -30.44 10.77
C ARG A 548 -19.09 -30.08 10.20
N ASN A 549 -19.89 -29.35 10.96
CA ASN A 549 -21.22 -28.93 10.53
C ASN A 549 -21.12 -28.00 9.31
N LEU A 550 -20.21 -27.03 9.31
CA LEU A 550 -19.94 -26.17 8.16
C LEU A 550 -19.51 -26.97 6.91
N ALA A 551 -18.59 -27.93 7.06
CA ALA A 551 -18.14 -28.77 5.95
C ALA A 551 -19.29 -29.59 5.34
N SER A 552 -20.23 -30.08 6.16
CA SER A 552 -21.39 -30.85 5.71
C SER A 552 -22.47 -29.98 5.04
N ASP A 553 -22.74 -28.81 5.62
CA ASP A 553 -23.97 -28.05 5.38
C ASP A 553 -23.79 -26.90 4.37
N LEU A 554 -22.55 -26.40 4.19
CA LEU A 554 -22.24 -25.48 3.10
C LEU A 554 -22.49 -26.14 1.75
N ASP A 555 -22.97 -25.36 0.80
CA ASP A 555 -23.06 -25.77 -0.59
C ASP A 555 -21.66 -25.85 -1.24
N PRO A 556 -21.51 -26.40 -2.47
CA PRO A 556 -20.18 -26.61 -3.06
C PRO A 556 -19.33 -25.33 -3.16
N GLU A 557 -19.95 -24.18 -3.45
CA GLU A 557 -19.25 -22.89 -3.52
C GLU A 557 -18.73 -22.44 -2.15
N GLY A 558 -19.60 -22.43 -1.13
CA GLY A 558 -19.23 -22.05 0.23
C GLY A 558 -18.19 -22.99 0.83
N ARG A 559 -18.33 -24.29 0.57
CA ARG A 559 -17.38 -25.32 1.01
C ARG A 559 -16.01 -25.13 0.38
N TYR A 560 -15.93 -24.75 -0.90
CA TYR A 560 -14.66 -24.45 -1.56
C TYR A 560 -13.92 -23.28 -0.88
N TYR A 561 -14.64 -22.22 -0.51
CA TYR A 561 -14.05 -21.09 0.22
C TYR A 561 -13.66 -21.45 1.66
N PHE A 562 -14.48 -22.22 2.36
CA PHE A 562 -14.19 -22.73 3.69
C PHE A 562 -12.91 -23.59 3.72
N VAL A 563 -12.80 -24.57 2.81
CA VAL A 563 -11.60 -25.42 2.70
C VAL A 563 -10.38 -24.59 2.31
N ASN A 564 -10.52 -23.59 1.44
CA ASN A 564 -9.45 -22.65 1.13
C ASN A 564 -8.98 -21.84 2.35
N ALA A 565 -9.92 -21.40 3.20
CA ALA A 565 -9.61 -20.68 4.44
C ALA A 565 -8.80 -21.54 5.42
N VAL A 566 -9.14 -22.83 5.53
CA VAL A 566 -8.37 -23.83 6.30
C VAL A 566 -7.00 -24.03 5.69
N ALA A 567 -6.92 -24.26 4.37
CA ALA A 567 -5.67 -24.51 3.66
C ALA A 567 -4.71 -23.30 3.67
N ASN A 568 -5.21 -22.07 3.82
CA ASN A 568 -4.39 -20.87 3.99
C ASN A 568 -3.55 -20.91 5.28
N GLN A 569 -3.90 -21.75 6.25
CA GLN A 569 -3.19 -21.86 7.51
C GLN A 569 -2.10 -22.95 7.49
N LEU A 570 -2.04 -23.76 6.42
CA LEU A 570 -1.05 -24.82 6.23
C LEU A 570 0.28 -24.25 5.72
N ARG A 571 1.03 -23.56 6.59
CA ARG A 571 2.25 -22.80 6.24
C ARG A 571 3.51 -23.51 6.74
N PHE A 572 4.42 -22.82 7.43
CA PHE A 572 5.60 -23.42 8.06
C PHE A 572 5.24 -24.09 9.41
N PRO A 573 6.12 -24.90 10.03
CA PRO A 573 5.89 -25.49 11.34
C PRO A 573 5.48 -24.45 12.41
N ASN A 574 4.24 -24.53 12.87
CA ASN A 574 3.66 -23.73 13.95
C ASN A 574 2.33 -24.39 14.41
N ASN A 575 1.79 -23.94 15.55
CA ASN A 575 0.58 -24.54 16.11
C ASN A 575 -0.69 -24.32 15.28
N HIS A 576 -0.78 -23.25 14.48
CA HIS A 576 -1.88 -23.09 13.54
C HIS A 576 -1.81 -24.17 12.46
N THR A 577 -0.63 -24.35 11.85
CA THR A 577 -0.40 -25.36 10.80
C THR A 577 -0.70 -26.75 11.30
N HIS A 578 -0.27 -27.08 12.53
CA HIS A 578 -0.60 -28.33 13.19
C HIS A 578 -2.12 -28.53 13.33
N TYR A 579 -2.80 -27.58 13.97
CA TYR A 579 -4.24 -27.66 14.22
C TYR A 579 -5.06 -27.76 12.93
N PHE A 580 -4.78 -26.92 11.94
CA PHE A 580 -5.52 -26.91 10.68
C PHE A 580 -5.20 -28.12 9.79
N SER A 581 -4.00 -28.70 9.91
CA SER A 581 -3.67 -30.00 9.28
C SER A 581 -4.53 -31.11 9.89
N VAL A 582 -4.55 -31.22 11.23
CA VAL A 582 -5.38 -32.21 11.94
C VAL A 582 -6.87 -32.03 11.65
N LEU A 583 -7.36 -30.78 11.62
CA LEU A 583 -8.74 -30.48 11.23
C LEU A 583 -9.05 -31.00 9.83
N LEU A 584 -8.21 -30.71 8.84
CA LEU A 584 -8.48 -31.09 7.45
C LEU A 584 -8.47 -32.62 7.28
N LEU A 585 -7.53 -33.30 7.93
CA LEU A 585 -7.45 -34.76 7.98
C LEU A 585 -8.68 -35.37 8.67
N TYR A 586 -9.14 -34.77 9.77
CA TYR A 586 -10.34 -35.19 10.47
C TYR A 586 -11.59 -35.03 9.61
N LEU A 587 -11.76 -33.87 8.96
CA LEU A 587 -12.88 -33.62 8.05
C LEU A 587 -12.90 -34.61 6.88
N PHE A 588 -11.73 -34.99 6.34
CA PHE A 588 -11.64 -36.00 5.29
C PHE A 588 -12.08 -37.38 5.78
N ALA A 589 -11.65 -37.80 6.97
CA ALA A 589 -11.97 -39.11 7.53
C ALA A 589 -13.43 -39.23 8.02
N ASP A 590 -14.00 -38.17 8.59
CA ASP A 590 -15.36 -38.14 9.14
C ASP A 590 -16.43 -37.74 8.10
N ALA A 591 -16.02 -37.37 6.89
CA ALA A 591 -16.94 -36.94 5.84
C ALA A 591 -17.94 -38.03 5.46
N LYS A 592 -19.23 -37.75 5.66
CA LYS A 592 -20.34 -38.62 5.25
C LYS A 592 -20.67 -38.51 3.76
N LYS A 593 -20.28 -37.41 3.11
CA LYS A 593 -20.56 -37.12 1.70
C LYS A 593 -19.23 -37.10 0.93
N GLU A 594 -19.11 -37.91 -0.12
CA GLU A 594 -17.88 -38.02 -0.93
C GLU A 594 -17.45 -36.66 -1.52
N ILE A 595 -18.41 -35.79 -1.85
CA ILE A 595 -18.13 -34.43 -2.36
C ILE A 595 -17.27 -33.59 -1.40
N VAL A 596 -17.35 -33.82 -0.08
CA VAL A 596 -16.50 -33.12 0.90
C VAL A 596 -15.04 -33.58 0.74
N GLN A 597 -14.83 -34.89 0.62
CA GLN A 597 -13.51 -35.48 0.40
C GLN A 597 -12.91 -35.01 -0.93
N GLU A 598 -13.70 -35.04 -2.00
CA GLU A 598 -13.29 -34.56 -3.33
C GLU A 598 -12.87 -33.09 -3.29
N GLN A 599 -13.65 -32.21 -2.66
CA GLN A 599 -13.32 -30.78 -2.57
C GLN A 599 -12.09 -30.50 -1.71
N ILE A 600 -11.87 -31.25 -0.62
CA ILE A 600 -10.63 -31.17 0.16
C ILE A 600 -9.43 -31.46 -0.74
N ILE A 601 -9.48 -32.57 -1.48
CA ILE A 601 -8.38 -32.97 -2.36
C ILE A 601 -8.20 -31.99 -3.50
N ARG A 602 -9.28 -31.47 -4.09
CA ARG A 602 -9.22 -30.44 -5.14
C ARG A 602 -8.46 -29.19 -4.66
N VAL A 603 -8.76 -28.68 -3.46
CA VAL A 603 -8.09 -27.47 -2.92
C VAL A 603 -6.61 -27.73 -2.60
N LEU A 604 -6.27 -28.91 -2.08
CA LEU A 604 -4.86 -29.27 -1.87
C LEU A 604 -4.12 -29.40 -3.20
N MET A 605 -4.77 -30.00 -4.20
CA MET A 605 -4.16 -30.29 -5.49
C MET A 605 -3.94 -29.08 -6.37
N GLU A 606 -4.94 -28.20 -6.48
CA GLU A 606 -4.78 -26.96 -7.27
C GLU A 606 -3.56 -26.16 -6.79
N ARG A 607 -3.28 -26.18 -5.48
CA ARG A 607 -2.11 -25.54 -4.86
C ARG A 607 -0.80 -26.25 -5.12
N LEU A 608 -0.79 -27.56 -5.28
CA LEU A 608 0.42 -28.36 -5.52
C LEU A 608 0.79 -28.48 -7.01
N ILE A 609 -0.19 -28.37 -7.91
CA ILE A 609 0.04 -28.36 -9.37
C ILE A 609 0.69 -27.06 -9.82
N ALA A 610 0.46 -25.97 -9.09
CA ALA A 610 1.10 -24.70 -9.36
C ALA A 610 2.63 -24.78 -9.25
N ASN A 611 3.32 -23.88 -9.94
CA ASN A 611 4.77 -23.77 -9.85
C ASN A 611 5.22 -23.51 -8.40
N ARG A 612 6.41 -24.00 -8.06
CA ARG A 612 7.07 -23.72 -6.77
C ARG A 612 7.14 -22.20 -6.51
N PRO A 613 7.13 -21.77 -5.23
CA PRO A 613 7.21 -22.58 -4.01
C PRO A 613 5.86 -23.19 -3.58
N HIS A 614 5.93 -24.20 -2.71
CA HIS A 614 4.79 -24.84 -2.07
C HIS A 614 4.88 -24.67 -0.54
N PRO A 615 3.79 -24.33 0.15
CA PRO A 615 3.79 -24.26 1.61
C PRO A 615 4.12 -25.61 2.25
N TRP A 616 4.96 -25.60 3.29
CA TRP A 616 5.44 -26.83 3.92
C TRP A 616 4.31 -27.69 4.51
N GLY A 617 3.41 -27.07 5.26
CA GLY A 617 2.28 -27.74 5.92
C GLY A 617 1.28 -28.30 4.91
N LEU A 618 1.12 -27.64 3.76
CA LEU A 618 0.31 -28.14 2.66
C LEU A 618 0.85 -29.49 2.14
N LEU A 619 2.17 -29.58 1.93
CA LEU A 619 2.83 -30.82 1.53
C LEU A 619 2.66 -31.89 2.61
N ILE A 620 2.92 -31.57 3.87
CA ILE A 620 2.80 -32.52 4.99
C ILE A 620 1.38 -33.09 5.09
N THR A 621 0.35 -32.25 5.08
CA THR A 621 -1.05 -32.70 5.14
C THR A 621 -1.41 -33.59 3.96
N PHE A 622 -0.93 -33.25 2.77
CA PHE A 622 -1.19 -34.04 1.56
C PHE A 622 -0.45 -35.39 1.57
N ILE A 623 0.79 -35.41 2.02
CA ILE A 623 1.59 -36.63 2.17
C ILE A 623 0.93 -37.58 3.17
N GLU A 624 0.43 -37.07 4.29
CA GLU A 624 -0.27 -37.85 5.31
C GLU A 624 -1.55 -38.50 4.76
N LEU A 625 -2.36 -37.76 3.99
CA LEU A 625 -3.55 -38.31 3.31
C LEU A 625 -3.21 -39.47 2.38
N ILE A 626 -2.08 -39.38 1.68
CA ILE A 626 -1.66 -40.39 0.70
C ILE A 626 -1.02 -41.61 1.35
N LYS A 627 -0.18 -41.41 2.37
CA LYS A 627 0.62 -42.47 2.99
C LYS A 627 -0.16 -43.25 4.04
N ASN A 628 -1.00 -42.59 4.83
CA ASN A 628 -1.66 -43.24 5.96
C ASN A 628 -2.86 -44.07 5.47
N PRO A 629 -2.85 -45.40 5.65
CA PRO A 629 -3.91 -46.28 5.17
C PRO A 629 -5.27 -45.98 5.80
N ARG A 630 -5.32 -45.30 6.96
CA ARG A 630 -6.56 -44.88 7.63
C ARG A 630 -7.50 -44.09 6.72
N TYR A 631 -6.95 -43.31 5.79
CA TYR A 631 -7.75 -42.45 4.92
C TYR A 631 -8.24 -43.17 3.65
N ASN A 632 -7.75 -44.38 3.35
CA ASN A 632 -8.13 -45.13 2.16
C ASN A 632 -8.12 -44.30 0.85
N PHE A 633 -7.18 -43.34 0.76
CA PHE A 633 -7.14 -42.34 -0.30
C PHE A 633 -7.26 -42.94 -1.71
N TRP A 634 -6.47 -43.98 -1.99
CA TRP A 634 -6.41 -44.61 -3.31
C TRP A 634 -7.64 -45.44 -3.70
N SER A 635 -8.57 -45.71 -2.79
CA SER A 635 -9.80 -46.45 -3.10
C SER A 635 -10.95 -45.55 -3.57
N HIS A 636 -10.85 -44.24 -3.40
CA HIS A 636 -11.91 -43.31 -3.78
C HIS A 636 -12.03 -43.16 -5.31
N GLY A 637 -13.28 -43.04 -5.80
CA GLY A 637 -13.57 -43.00 -7.23
C GLY A 637 -12.97 -41.77 -7.93
N PHE A 638 -12.98 -40.62 -7.25
CA PHE A 638 -12.43 -39.37 -7.77
C PHE A 638 -10.90 -39.36 -7.91
N VAL A 639 -10.18 -40.32 -7.31
CA VAL A 639 -8.71 -40.44 -7.49
C VAL A 639 -8.37 -41.15 -8.80
N ARG A 640 -9.28 -42.01 -9.30
CA ARG A 640 -9.09 -42.84 -10.49
C ARG A 640 -9.92 -42.37 -11.69
N CYS A 641 -10.66 -41.26 -11.54
CA CYS A 641 -11.59 -40.80 -12.57
C CYS A 641 -10.88 -40.27 -13.83
N VAL A 642 -9.70 -39.69 -13.68
CA VAL A 642 -8.90 -39.14 -14.79
C VAL A 642 -7.46 -39.65 -14.70
N PRO A 643 -6.93 -40.33 -15.73
CA PRO A 643 -5.57 -40.89 -15.73
C PRO A 643 -4.47 -39.84 -15.49
N GLU A 644 -4.67 -38.60 -15.94
CA GLU A 644 -3.72 -37.50 -15.72
C GLU A 644 -3.63 -37.08 -14.25
N ILE A 645 -4.80 -36.98 -13.58
CA ILE A 645 -4.89 -36.69 -12.15
C ILE A 645 -4.26 -37.83 -11.34
N GLN A 646 -4.54 -39.07 -11.72
CA GLN A 646 -3.92 -40.25 -11.11
C GLN A 646 -2.39 -40.22 -11.25
N ARG A 647 -1.85 -39.95 -12.45
CA ARG A 647 -0.41 -39.82 -12.67
C ARG A 647 0.21 -38.71 -11.84
N LEU A 648 -0.51 -37.60 -11.66
CA LEU A 648 -0.05 -36.49 -10.82
C LEU A 648 0.04 -36.93 -9.35
N PHE A 649 -1.00 -37.60 -8.82
CA PHE A 649 -0.96 -38.20 -7.48
C PHE A 649 0.19 -39.19 -7.31
N GLU A 650 0.40 -40.06 -8.29
CA GLU A 650 1.49 -41.04 -8.31
C GLU A 650 2.86 -40.38 -8.39
N THR A 651 2.99 -39.24 -9.07
CA THR A 651 4.26 -38.50 -9.18
C THR A 651 4.62 -37.86 -7.84
N VAL A 652 3.66 -37.19 -7.19
CA VAL A 652 3.87 -36.64 -5.84
C VAL A 652 4.15 -37.78 -4.85
N ALA A 653 3.38 -38.86 -4.89
CA ALA A 653 3.59 -40.02 -4.03
C ALA A 653 4.95 -40.71 -4.25
N ARG A 654 5.46 -40.74 -5.50
CA ARG A 654 6.79 -41.27 -5.83
C ARG A 654 7.91 -40.38 -5.32
N SER A 655 7.78 -39.05 -5.41
CA SER A 655 8.75 -38.15 -4.76
C SER A 655 8.81 -38.34 -3.25
N CYS A 656 7.73 -38.83 -2.61
CA CYS A 656 7.73 -39.20 -1.20
C CYS A 656 8.29 -40.59 -0.87
N LYS A 657 8.63 -41.41 -1.87
CA LYS A 657 9.06 -42.81 -1.74
C LYS A 657 10.49 -43.06 -2.23
N MET A 658 11.11 -42.13 -2.97
CA MET A 658 12.38 -42.40 -3.69
C MET A 658 13.67 -42.35 -2.84
N ASP A 659 13.61 -42.02 -1.55
CA ASP A 659 14.79 -42.02 -0.67
C ASP A 659 14.88 -43.26 0.26
N SER A 660 14.19 -44.34 -0.09
CA SER A 660 14.26 -45.63 0.63
C SER A 660 14.91 -46.75 -0.19
N ILE A 661 16.06 -46.47 -0.83
CA ILE A 661 17.00 -47.49 -1.35
C ILE A 661 18.39 -47.23 -0.80
#